data_AF-A0A9E6ZJ63-F1
#
_entry.id   AF-A0A9E6ZJ63-F1
#
_cell.length_a   1.000
_cell.length_b   1.000
_cell.length_c   1.000
_cell.angle_alpha   90.00
_cell.angle_beta   90.00
_cell.angle_gamma   90.00
#
_symmetry.space_group_name_H-M   'P 1'
#
loop_
_entity.id
_entity.type
_entity.pdbx_description
1 polymer ?
#
loop_
_entity_poly.entity_id
_entity_poly.type
_entity_poly.pdbx_seq_one_letter_code
_entity_poly.pdbx_strand_id
1 'polypeptide(L)'
;MRVNGTLYVLLAAILLGSGCARAGVSDSAQEINPTQQIALAGAESSLGIPAPTELLRISSADHPGLQINGSAYSTSFGPQLVAGNGNTAIFSPDWNPGDNESAMQPAWAAWMLDLSAETDTNVLKLNWLNEPLEGYIALADWGSDRWVWRNLSNPAELEFMPSASLLHPGDDLLACVVLATGQDQSVLAGIQAVFRDDVPGGFINDGNPLGMNLEGLSDWGRSIPFTDVFKLSRSWIPQEADGWTWDTGETLDIDANGWVASLEPGQAAGNVLVTNNAGNYPEGDYICLYDGEGSISWGINASLVSEEPGRQVVHITPGADNTAHLKLTATNPSDPVRNIRLLLPGHEADYAGNVWNPEFVATLEPYSSLRFMDMMNTNGTQVEHWSERTTPQHASQARNAGICLEYMVLLANQAHKDPWFCMPHRADDDYITQFASMVRDTLDPELRIYIEYSNEVWNGSFPAAGYAQQRGLELGLSENDYEAHLRYYSQRSVEIFAIWEDVFAGQEDRLVRVIAGQHVNAWAADQILDWQDAYAKADCYAVAPYFGGGIGNSPNADAALTMSLAEIVQFCADSLPQTYATMQENAEDAHSRGLKLIAYEGGQHMVGYGEWQNNDALTAKLTAANRDPGMRQVYKDYLDYWTLAGGERFMAFSHIGGYGRYGSWGVMERLAQPLSESPKLEGLLDWLATQP
;
A
#
# COMPACT_ATOMS: atom_id res chain seq x y z
N MET A 1 13.37 -30.06 -44.37
CA MET A 1 12.71 -30.26 -45.69
C MET A 1 11.50 -29.33 -45.78
N ARG A 2 11.14 -28.82 -46.97
CA ARG A 2 9.90 -28.05 -47.19
C ARG A 2 8.91 -28.88 -47.99
N VAL A 3 7.68 -29.00 -47.49
CA VAL A 3 6.50 -29.51 -48.19
C VAL A 3 5.32 -28.62 -47.79
N ASN A 4 4.62 -28.03 -48.76
CA ASN A 4 3.50 -27.09 -48.58
C ASN A 4 3.76 -25.89 -47.64
N GLY A 5 4.84 -25.15 -47.89
CA GLY A 5 5.05 -23.81 -47.30
C GLY A 5 5.67 -23.75 -45.90
N THR A 6 5.62 -24.83 -45.12
CA THR A 6 6.21 -24.88 -43.76
C THR A 6 7.63 -25.46 -43.77
N LEU A 7 8.54 -24.84 -43.01
CA LEU A 7 9.92 -25.29 -42.82
C LEU A 7 10.00 -26.29 -41.66
N TYR A 8 10.40 -27.53 -41.93
CA TYR A 8 10.75 -28.50 -40.89
C TYR A 8 12.27 -28.61 -40.76
N VAL A 9 12.78 -28.30 -39.56
CA VAL A 9 14.16 -28.56 -39.13
C VAL A 9 14.23 -29.99 -38.59
N LEU A 10 15.18 -30.79 -39.11
CA LEU A 10 15.42 -32.15 -38.67
C LEU A 10 16.49 -32.10 -37.55
N LEU A 11 16.10 -32.36 -36.30
CA LEU A 11 17.05 -32.67 -35.23
C LEU A 11 16.93 -34.16 -34.92
N ALA A 12 17.95 -34.90 -35.33
CA ALA A 12 18.11 -36.31 -35.00
C ALA A 12 18.76 -36.42 -33.61
N ALA A 13 18.08 -37.07 -32.67
CA ALA A 13 18.71 -37.69 -31.52
C ALA A 13 18.21 -39.14 -31.43
N ILE A 14 19.18 -40.04 -31.37
CA ILE A 14 19.04 -41.50 -31.43
C ILE A 14 18.42 -42.00 -30.13
N LEU A 15 17.28 -42.71 -30.20
CA LEU A 15 16.71 -43.46 -29.09
C LEU A 15 16.85 -44.96 -29.36
N LEU A 16 17.60 -45.64 -28.49
CA LEU A 16 17.74 -47.09 -28.45
C LEU A 16 16.62 -47.69 -27.60
N GLY A 17 15.77 -48.49 -28.27
CA GLY A 17 14.98 -49.60 -27.70
C GLY A 17 13.87 -49.23 -26.72
N SER A 18 12.72 -49.89 -26.69
CA SER A 18 12.16 -50.98 -27.47
C SER A 18 10.78 -51.24 -26.88
N GLY A 19 9.74 -51.45 -27.70
CA GLY A 19 8.53 -52.14 -27.25
C GLY A 19 7.19 -51.50 -27.63
N CYS A 20 6.78 -51.78 -28.87
CA CYS A 20 5.47 -51.62 -29.51
C CYS A 20 4.21 -51.79 -28.62
N ALA A 21 3.22 -50.92 -28.83
CA ALA A 21 1.92 -51.30 -29.41
C ALA A 21 1.19 -50.06 -29.96
N ARG A 22 0.64 -50.19 -31.18
CA ARG A 22 -0.07 -49.15 -31.93
C ARG A 22 -1.48 -49.67 -32.21
N ALA A 23 -2.50 -48.94 -31.77
CA ALA A 23 -3.89 -48.93 -32.26
C ALA A 23 -4.57 -47.79 -31.51
N GLY A 24 -5.35 -46.87 -32.07
CA GLY A 24 -5.84 -46.57 -33.41
C GLY A 24 -6.67 -45.29 -33.21
N VAL A 25 -6.68 -44.38 -34.18
CA VAL A 25 -7.47 -43.15 -34.11
C VAL A 25 -8.95 -43.52 -34.36
N SER A 26 -9.85 -43.12 -33.47
CA SER A 26 -11.27 -42.97 -33.75
C SER A 26 -11.79 -41.66 -33.15
N ASP A 27 -12.33 -40.81 -34.01
CA ASP A 27 -13.19 -39.67 -33.64
C ASP A 27 -14.44 -40.18 -32.91
N SER A 28 -14.58 -39.80 -31.64
CA SER A 28 -15.85 -39.62 -30.92
C SER A 28 -15.54 -39.33 -29.45
N ALA A 29 -16.31 -38.41 -28.85
CA ALA A 29 -16.29 -38.09 -27.42
C ALA A 29 -16.07 -39.33 -26.53
N GLN A 30 -15.13 -39.25 -25.59
CA GLN A 30 -15.00 -40.21 -24.50
C GLN A 30 -14.99 -39.47 -23.16
N GLU A 31 -15.99 -39.79 -22.34
CA GLU A 31 -15.98 -39.62 -20.89
C GLU A 31 -14.67 -40.18 -20.32
N ILE A 32 -13.93 -39.35 -19.59
CA ILE A 32 -12.83 -39.82 -18.75
C ILE A 32 -13.44 -40.23 -17.41
N ASN A 33 -13.39 -41.53 -17.16
CA ASN A 33 -13.84 -42.20 -15.95
C ASN A 33 -12.87 -41.86 -14.78
N PRO A 34 -13.31 -41.38 -13.60
CA PRO A 34 -12.40 -40.80 -12.58
C PRO A 34 -11.52 -41.80 -11.82
N THR A 35 -11.52 -43.09 -12.15
CA THR A 35 -10.84 -44.13 -11.34
C THR A 35 -9.47 -44.56 -11.88
N GLN A 36 -8.52 -43.64 -12.04
CA GLN A 36 -7.10 -44.02 -12.14
C GLN A 36 -6.32 -43.63 -10.88
N GLN A 37 -6.06 -44.63 -10.04
CA GLN A 37 -5.04 -44.62 -9.00
C GLN A 37 -3.65 -44.40 -9.64
N ILE A 38 -2.97 -43.33 -9.24
CA ILE A 38 -1.51 -43.22 -9.41
C ILE A 38 -0.90 -43.77 -8.11
N ALA A 39 -0.43 -45.02 -8.16
CA ALA A 39 0.45 -45.55 -7.12
C ALA A 39 1.90 -45.35 -7.57
N LEU A 40 2.67 -44.56 -6.83
CA LEU A 40 4.12 -44.56 -6.91
C LEU A 40 4.72 -44.77 -5.52
N ALA A 41 5.61 -45.75 -5.47
CA ALA A 41 6.35 -46.16 -4.30
C ALA A 41 7.55 -45.24 -4.06
N GLY A 42 7.77 -44.90 -2.79
CA GLY A 42 9.08 -44.50 -2.25
C GLY A 42 9.23 -43.02 -1.92
N ALA A 43 9.32 -42.76 -0.60
CA ALA A 43 9.90 -41.61 0.09
C ALA A 43 9.31 -40.20 -0.18
N GLU A 44 8.94 -39.53 0.94
CA GLU A 44 8.64 -38.10 1.10
C GLU A 44 7.39 -37.60 0.34
N SER A 45 6.25 -37.53 1.05
CA SER A 45 4.95 -37.27 0.44
C SER A 45 4.49 -35.84 0.69
N SER A 46 4.61 -35.00 -0.34
CA SER A 46 4.05 -33.65 -0.40
C SER A 46 2.64 -33.66 -1.04
N LEU A 47 1.80 -32.64 -0.79
CA LEU A 47 0.52 -32.47 -1.50
C LEU A 47 0.83 -32.10 -2.95
N GLY A 48 0.71 -33.06 -3.89
CA GLY A 48 0.92 -32.84 -5.32
C GLY A 48 -0.23 -32.06 -5.97
N ILE A 49 -0.39 -30.78 -5.62
CA ILE A 49 -1.40 -29.88 -6.20
C ILE A 49 -0.97 -29.56 -7.63
N PRO A 50 -1.77 -29.80 -8.68
CA PRO A 50 -1.40 -29.48 -10.06
C PRO A 50 -1.06 -28.00 -10.25
N ALA A 51 -0.25 -27.68 -11.27
CA ALA A 51 0.00 -26.29 -11.60
C ALA A 51 -1.34 -25.61 -11.96
N PRO A 52 -1.55 -24.32 -11.65
CA PRO A 52 -2.80 -23.62 -11.97
C PRO A 52 -3.25 -23.78 -13.44
N THR A 53 -2.28 -23.84 -14.35
CA THR A 53 -2.48 -24.05 -15.81
C THR A 53 -2.94 -25.46 -16.19
N GLU A 54 -2.83 -26.42 -15.28
CA GLU A 54 -3.24 -27.81 -15.44
C GLU A 54 -4.61 -28.10 -14.79
N LEU A 55 -5.23 -27.11 -14.15
CA LEU A 55 -6.50 -27.25 -13.45
C LEU A 55 -7.69 -27.37 -14.41
N LEU A 56 -8.70 -28.11 -13.98
CA LEU A 56 -9.96 -28.22 -14.69
C LEU A 56 -10.68 -26.87 -14.68
N ARG A 57 -11.00 -26.34 -15.87
CA ARG A 57 -11.81 -25.13 -16.03
C ARG A 57 -13.27 -25.47 -15.79
N ILE A 58 -13.92 -24.74 -14.88
CA ILE A 58 -15.31 -24.89 -14.50
C ILE A 58 -16.01 -23.53 -14.63
N SER A 59 -17.18 -23.51 -15.26
CA SER A 59 -18.07 -22.36 -15.23
C SER A 59 -18.98 -22.42 -14.00
N SER A 60 -19.41 -21.27 -13.45
CA SER A 60 -20.37 -21.22 -12.32
C SER A 60 -21.69 -21.97 -12.60
N ALA A 61 -21.99 -22.26 -13.88
CA ALA A 61 -23.23 -22.89 -14.34
C ALA A 61 -23.16 -24.42 -14.52
N ASP A 62 -21.96 -25.03 -14.53
CA ASP A 62 -21.78 -26.46 -14.76
C ASP A 62 -21.35 -27.17 -13.47
N HIS A 63 -22.29 -27.92 -12.84
CA HIS A 63 -22.11 -29.21 -12.14
C HIS A 63 -22.88 -29.37 -10.81
N PRO A 64 -23.73 -30.41 -10.68
CA PRO A 64 -24.26 -30.87 -9.40
C PRO A 64 -23.40 -32.02 -8.81
N GLY A 65 -22.81 -31.81 -7.63
CA GLY A 65 -22.39 -32.86 -6.69
C GLY A 65 -21.04 -33.54 -6.97
N LEU A 66 -19.93 -32.92 -6.55
CA LEU A 66 -18.58 -33.50 -6.63
C LEU A 66 -18.21 -34.22 -5.31
N GLN A 67 -17.84 -35.50 -5.35
CA GLN A 67 -17.33 -36.21 -4.17
C GLN A 67 -15.82 -36.00 -4.01
N ILE A 68 -15.40 -35.33 -2.92
CA ILE A 68 -13.99 -35.25 -2.53
C ILE A 68 -13.65 -36.53 -1.76
N ASN A 69 -12.91 -37.45 -2.39
CA ASN A 69 -12.50 -38.70 -1.76
C ASN A 69 -11.19 -38.50 -0.99
N GLY A 70 -11.21 -38.70 0.33
CA GLY A 70 -10.00 -38.63 1.16
C GLY A 70 -9.02 -39.78 0.85
N SER A 71 -7.79 -39.45 0.49
CA SER A 71 -6.64 -40.35 0.61
C SER A 71 -5.97 -40.08 1.96
N ALA A 72 -5.73 -41.15 2.74
CA ALA A 72 -5.04 -41.07 4.02
C ALA A 72 -3.63 -40.49 3.83
N TYR A 73 -3.38 -39.31 4.38
CA TYR A 73 -2.05 -38.69 4.46
C TYR A 73 -1.74 -38.35 5.92
N SER A 74 -0.56 -38.76 6.38
CA SER A 74 0.06 -38.32 7.64
C SER A 74 1.43 -37.73 7.31
N THR A 75 1.79 -36.59 7.89
CA THR A 75 3.15 -36.04 7.77
C THR A 75 3.53 -35.17 8.97
N SER A 76 4.83 -35.11 9.26
CA SER A 76 5.50 -34.53 10.42
C SER A 76 6.45 -33.38 10.01
N PHE A 77 6.24 -32.19 10.56
CA PHE A 77 7.09 -30.98 10.75
C PHE A 77 8.11 -30.50 9.68
N GLY A 78 8.09 -29.17 9.42
CA GLY A 78 9.29 -28.33 9.16
C GLY A 78 9.23 -27.37 7.94
N PRO A 79 9.48 -26.04 8.07
CA PRO A 79 9.13 -25.05 7.05
C PRO A 79 10.34 -24.59 6.20
N GLN A 80 10.55 -25.13 5.00
CA GLN A 80 11.41 -24.50 3.97
C GLN A 80 10.98 -24.92 2.55
N LEU A 81 11.03 -23.96 1.62
CA LEU A 81 10.99 -24.09 0.14
C LEU A 81 9.61 -24.11 -0.53
N VAL A 82 9.15 -22.93 -0.97
CA VAL A 82 8.30 -22.79 -2.16
C VAL A 82 9.21 -22.30 -3.29
N ALA A 83 9.49 -23.14 -4.28
CA ALA A 83 10.19 -22.74 -5.50
C ALA A 83 9.14 -22.50 -6.60
N GLY A 84 9.34 -21.45 -7.42
CA GLY A 84 8.41 -20.92 -8.45
C GLY A 84 8.12 -21.81 -9.65
N ASN A 85 7.82 -23.08 -9.40
CA ASN A 85 7.20 -24.08 -10.29
C ASN A 85 6.46 -25.16 -9.46
N GLY A 86 6.11 -24.86 -8.20
CA GLY A 86 5.84 -25.88 -7.20
C GLY A 86 4.38 -26.33 -7.15
N ASN A 87 4.14 -27.57 -7.56
CA ASN A 87 2.92 -28.34 -7.30
C ASN A 87 2.76 -28.72 -5.80
N THR A 88 3.15 -27.85 -4.86
CA THR A 88 3.32 -28.20 -3.44
C THR A 88 3.02 -27.04 -2.49
N ALA A 89 2.17 -27.28 -1.48
CA ALA A 89 1.91 -26.36 -0.37
C ALA A 89 2.50 -26.89 0.95
N ILE A 90 3.03 -25.99 1.80
CA ILE A 90 3.56 -26.30 3.14
C ILE A 90 2.82 -25.42 4.15
N PHE A 91 2.29 -26.02 5.22
CA PHE A 91 1.59 -25.32 6.30
C PHE A 91 2.55 -24.91 7.43
N SER A 92 2.22 -23.84 8.15
CA SER A 92 3.02 -23.20 9.21
C SER A 92 3.54 -24.18 10.28
N PRO A 93 4.74 -23.96 10.88
CA PRO A 93 5.36 -24.86 11.87
C PRO A 93 4.60 -25.08 13.18
N ASP A 94 3.59 -24.25 13.51
CA ASP A 94 2.77 -24.42 14.73
C ASP A 94 1.48 -25.23 14.49
N TRP A 95 1.26 -25.74 13.27
CA TRP A 95 0.18 -26.68 12.99
C TRP A 95 0.60 -28.09 13.42
N ASN A 96 0.06 -28.54 14.56
CA ASN A 96 0.19 -29.92 15.02
C ASN A 96 -1.15 -30.66 14.85
N PRO A 97 -1.36 -31.44 13.76
CA PRO A 97 -2.51 -32.33 13.63
C PRO A 97 -2.50 -33.51 14.63
N GLY A 98 -1.52 -33.55 15.55
CA GLY A 98 -1.26 -34.66 16.47
C GLY A 98 -2.20 -34.82 17.65
N ASP A 99 -3.20 -33.96 17.87
CA ASP A 99 -4.06 -34.10 19.07
C ASP A 99 -5.23 -35.09 18.90
N ASN A 100 -5.46 -35.66 17.70
CA ASN A 100 -6.19 -36.93 17.52
C ASN A 100 -6.08 -37.50 16.08
N GLU A 101 -5.01 -38.25 15.78
CA GLU A 101 -4.84 -38.96 14.49
C GLU A 101 -5.97 -39.95 14.15
N SER A 102 -6.83 -40.30 15.12
CA SER A 102 -7.97 -41.21 14.89
C SER A 102 -9.25 -40.51 14.39
N ALA A 103 -9.24 -39.18 14.25
CA ALA A 103 -10.45 -38.36 14.13
C ALA A 103 -10.58 -37.51 12.84
N MET A 104 -9.51 -37.32 12.06
CA MET A 104 -9.53 -36.32 10.98
C MET A 104 -8.84 -36.86 9.72
N GLN A 105 -9.61 -37.06 8.64
CA GLN A 105 -9.08 -37.37 7.31
C GLN A 105 -9.08 -36.08 6.46
N PRO A 106 -7.93 -35.53 6.06
CA PRO A 106 -7.88 -34.38 5.18
C PRO A 106 -8.29 -34.77 3.75
N ALA A 107 -9.05 -33.90 3.09
CA ALA A 107 -9.52 -34.06 1.72
C ALA A 107 -9.39 -32.71 0.99
N TRP A 108 -8.98 -32.70 -0.27
CA TRP A 108 -8.82 -31.46 -1.03
C TRP A 108 -9.19 -31.62 -2.50
N ALA A 109 -9.53 -30.51 -3.15
CA ALA A 109 -9.72 -30.42 -4.59
C ALA A 109 -9.37 -29.01 -5.09
N ALA A 110 -9.05 -28.90 -6.38
CA ALA A 110 -8.56 -27.66 -7.01
C ALA A 110 -9.24 -27.40 -8.36
N TRP A 111 -9.50 -26.13 -8.66
CA TRP A 111 -10.30 -25.71 -9.81
C TRP A 111 -9.84 -24.39 -10.42
N MET A 112 -10.21 -24.18 -11.68
CA MET A 112 -10.19 -22.88 -12.34
C MET A 112 -11.62 -22.39 -12.55
N LEU A 113 -12.00 -21.31 -11.87
CA LEU A 113 -13.32 -20.70 -11.94
C LEU A 113 -13.33 -19.62 -13.02
N ASP A 114 -14.27 -19.72 -13.95
CA ASP A 114 -14.50 -18.69 -14.96
C ASP A 114 -15.42 -17.59 -14.43
N LEU A 115 -14.87 -16.38 -14.23
CA LEU A 115 -15.61 -15.22 -13.76
C LEU A 115 -16.01 -14.26 -14.89
N SER A 116 -15.68 -14.57 -16.15
CA SER A 116 -15.91 -13.65 -17.29
C SER A 116 -17.38 -13.33 -17.56
N ALA A 117 -18.31 -14.15 -17.05
CA ALA A 117 -19.76 -13.93 -17.13
C ALA A 117 -20.31 -13.11 -15.96
N GLU A 118 -19.52 -12.90 -14.91
CA GLU A 118 -19.94 -12.28 -13.65
C GLU A 118 -19.25 -10.92 -13.52
N THR A 119 -19.98 -9.83 -13.79
CA THR A 119 -19.36 -8.49 -13.87
C THR A 119 -19.04 -7.87 -12.51
N ASP A 120 -19.61 -8.42 -11.43
CA ASP A 120 -19.48 -7.91 -10.07
C ASP A 120 -19.60 -9.08 -9.07
N THR A 121 -18.49 -9.59 -8.53
CA THR A 121 -18.51 -10.69 -7.52
C THR A 121 -17.53 -10.40 -6.40
N ASN A 122 -17.97 -10.54 -5.15
CA ASN A 122 -17.14 -10.35 -3.96
C ASN A 122 -17.24 -11.52 -2.95
N VAL A 123 -17.91 -12.61 -3.32
CA VAL A 123 -18.11 -13.78 -2.47
C VAL A 123 -18.05 -15.07 -3.30
N LEU A 124 -17.31 -16.06 -2.81
CA LEU A 124 -17.33 -17.44 -3.28
C LEU A 124 -18.08 -18.28 -2.24
N LYS A 125 -19.23 -18.83 -2.62
CA LYS A 125 -20.00 -19.73 -1.78
C LYS A 125 -19.59 -21.18 -2.02
N LEU A 126 -19.31 -21.89 -0.93
CA LEU A 126 -18.98 -23.31 -0.93
C LEU A 126 -20.19 -24.09 -0.43
N ASN A 127 -20.89 -24.76 -1.34
CA ASN A 127 -22.07 -25.54 -1.00
C ASN A 127 -21.64 -26.96 -0.65
N TRP A 128 -21.76 -27.37 0.61
CA TRP A 128 -21.40 -28.72 1.06
C TRP A 128 -22.62 -29.64 1.12
N LEU A 129 -22.49 -30.88 0.64
CA LEU A 129 -23.44 -31.96 0.94
C LEU A 129 -23.24 -32.50 2.36
N ASN A 130 -21.98 -32.56 2.80
CA ASN A 130 -21.58 -32.87 4.17
C ASN A 130 -20.55 -31.82 4.60
N GLU A 131 -20.89 -31.00 5.61
CA GLU A 131 -20.02 -29.92 6.09
C GLU A 131 -18.76 -30.48 6.78
N PRO A 132 -17.58 -29.87 6.52
CA PRO A 132 -16.35 -30.27 7.17
C PRO A 132 -16.26 -29.73 8.61
N LEU A 133 -15.41 -30.36 9.42
CA LEU A 133 -15.05 -29.85 10.75
C LEU A 133 -14.21 -28.56 10.63
N GLU A 134 -13.27 -28.54 9.69
CA GLU A 134 -12.49 -27.36 9.34
C GLU A 134 -12.36 -27.26 7.82
N GLY A 135 -12.38 -26.03 7.30
CA GLY A 135 -12.22 -25.74 5.88
C GLY A 135 -11.14 -24.70 5.66
N TYR A 136 -10.40 -24.85 4.58
CA TYR A 136 -9.39 -23.91 4.11
C TYR A 136 -9.54 -23.74 2.61
N ILE A 137 -9.22 -22.56 2.11
CA ILE A 137 -9.15 -22.31 0.67
C ILE A 137 -7.84 -21.61 0.33
N ALA A 138 -7.23 -21.97 -0.78
CA ALA A 138 -6.14 -21.24 -1.40
C ALA A 138 -6.63 -20.59 -2.68
N LEU A 139 -6.27 -19.34 -2.92
CA LEU A 139 -6.47 -18.67 -4.21
C LEU A 139 -5.11 -18.44 -4.87
N ALA A 140 -5.00 -18.64 -6.18
CA ALA A 140 -3.77 -18.29 -6.87
C ALA A 140 -3.68 -16.77 -6.99
N ASP A 141 -2.55 -16.22 -6.55
CA ASP A 141 -2.14 -14.86 -6.82
C ASP A 141 -1.09 -14.91 -7.93
N TRP A 142 -1.53 -14.53 -9.12
CA TRP A 142 -0.73 -14.50 -10.34
C TRP A 142 0.24 -13.31 -10.38
N GLY A 143 -0.07 -12.24 -9.64
CA GLY A 143 0.82 -11.10 -9.49
C GLY A 143 2.06 -11.41 -8.67
N SER A 144 1.93 -12.32 -7.69
CA SER A 144 3.04 -12.75 -6.82
C SER A 144 3.46 -14.22 -6.97
N ASP A 145 2.92 -14.91 -7.97
CA ASP A 145 3.22 -16.31 -8.33
C ASP A 145 3.14 -17.28 -7.12
N ARG A 146 2.05 -17.19 -6.34
CA ARG A 146 1.85 -18.00 -5.11
C ARG A 146 0.40 -18.37 -4.87
N TRP A 147 0.17 -19.31 -3.94
CA TRP A 147 -1.16 -19.60 -3.38
C TRP A 147 -1.38 -18.83 -2.06
N VAL A 148 -2.48 -18.10 -1.96
CA VAL A 148 -2.91 -17.37 -0.75
C VAL A 148 -3.95 -18.22 -0.02
N TRP A 149 -3.55 -18.80 1.12
CA TRP A 149 -4.41 -19.66 1.93
C TRP A 149 -5.19 -18.87 2.98
N ARG A 150 -6.47 -19.23 3.18
CA ARG A 150 -7.37 -18.68 4.20
C ARG A 150 -8.04 -19.81 4.97
N ASN A 151 -8.24 -19.62 6.27
CA ASN A 151 -9.08 -20.48 7.10
C ASN A 151 -10.53 -20.04 6.96
N LEU A 152 -11.44 -20.98 6.74
CA LEU A 152 -12.87 -20.71 6.65
C LEU A 152 -13.47 -20.75 8.06
N SER A 153 -13.58 -19.57 8.68
CA SER A 153 -14.29 -19.37 9.95
C SER A 153 -15.78 -19.78 9.86
N ASN A 154 -16.35 -19.74 8.66
CA ASN A 154 -17.60 -20.41 8.29
C ASN A 154 -17.35 -21.29 7.04
N PRO A 155 -17.42 -22.63 7.11
CA PRO A 155 -17.13 -23.48 5.97
C PRO A 155 -18.09 -23.29 4.79
N ALA A 156 -19.26 -22.67 4.98
CA ALA A 156 -20.26 -22.47 3.93
C ALA A 156 -19.98 -21.29 2.98
N GLU A 157 -19.23 -20.27 3.40
CA GLU A 157 -19.07 -19.03 2.63
C GLU A 157 -17.65 -18.46 2.77
N LEU A 158 -17.05 -18.06 1.65
CA LEU A 158 -15.81 -17.29 1.61
C LEU A 158 -16.08 -15.91 1.02
N GLU A 159 -15.87 -14.87 1.83
CA GLU A 159 -15.83 -13.49 1.34
C GLU A 159 -14.41 -13.18 0.84
N PHE A 160 -14.30 -12.70 -0.40
CA PHE A 160 -13.04 -12.18 -0.93
C PHE A 160 -13.35 -11.22 -2.07
N MET A 161 -12.69 -10.06 -2.05
CA MET A 161 -12.72 -9.13 -3.16
C MET A 161 -11.69 -9.64 -4.18
N PRO A 162 -12.08 -10.08 -5.39
CA PRO A 162 -11.10 -10.44 -6.40
C PRO A 162 -10.34 -9.18 -6.80
N SER A 163 -9.10 -9.07 -6.33
CA SER A 163 -8.17 -8.11 -6.90
C SER A 163 -7.62 -8.61 -8.22
N ALA A 164 -7.12 -7.69 -9.06
CA ALA A 164 -6.61 -8.01 -10.39
C ALA A 164 -5.47 -9.05 -10.37
N SER A 165 -4.76 -9.18 -9.24
CA SER A 165 -3.68 -10.18 -9.07
C SER A 165 -4.19 -11.61 -8.89
N LEU A 166 -5.42 -11.81 -8.42
CA LEU A 166 -6.03 -13.14 -8.25
C LEU A 166 -6.65 -13.69 -9.54
N LEU A 167 -6.87 -12.83 -10.54
CA LEU A 167 -7.38 -13.21 -11.84
C LEU A 167 -6.22 -13.55 -12.78
N HIS A 168 -6.35 -14.66 -13.49
CA HIS A 168 -5.37 -15.05 -14.48
C HIS A 168 -5.37 -14.02 -15.62
N PRO A 169 -4.19 -13.49 -15.98
CA PRO A 169 -4.10 -12.45 -16.99
C PRO A 169 -4.69 -12.88 -18.34
N GLY A 170 -5.76 -12.21 -18.76
CA GLY A 170 -6.31 -12.31 -20.12
C GLY A 170 -7.52 -13.24 -20.29
N ASP A 171 -7.98 -13.94 -19.25
CA ASP A 171 -9.21 -14.76 -19.33
C ASP A 171 -10.09 -14.75 -18.07
N ASP A 172 -9.89 -13.79 -17.14
CA ASP A 172 -10.72 -13.57 -15.93
C ASP A 172 -10.96 -14.84 -15.11
N LEU A 173 -9.96 -15.72 -15.12
CA LEU A 173 -10.00 -17.03 -14.50
C LEU A 173 -9.41 -16.97 -13.08
N LEU A 174 -10.14 -17.44 -12.07
CA LEU A 174 -9.68 -17.53 -10.67
C LEU A 174 -9.31 -18.97 -10.29
N ALA A 175 -8.05 -19.23 -9.94
CA ALA A 175 -7.64 -20.58 -9.52
C ALA A 175 -7.81 -20.72 -8.01
N CYS A 176 -8.45 -21.81 -7.57
CA CYS A 176 -8.71 -22.07 -6.17
C CYS A 176 -8.42 -23.53 -5.77
N VAL A 177 -8.03 -23.74 -4.51
CA VAL A 177 -7.85 -25.06 -3.87
C VAL A 177 -8.67 -25.05 -2.59
N VAL A 178 -9.58 -25.99 -2.40
CA VAL A 178 -10.27 -26.17 -1.11
C VAL A 178 -9.68 -27.38 -0.41
N LEU A 179 -9.31 -27.22 0.85
CA LEU A 179 -8.90 -28.27 1.78
C LEU A 179 -9.93 -28.34 2.90
N ALA A 180 -10.35 -29.55 3.24
CA ALA A 180 -11.36 -29.80 4.26
C ALA A 180 -10.93 -30.97 5.14
N THR A 181 -11.29 -30.92 6.43
CA THR A 181 -10.99 -31.98 7.41
C THR A 181 -12.27 -32.46 8.09
N GLY A 182 -12.36 -33.73 8.45
CA GLY A 182 -13.54 -34.30 9.11
C GLY A 182 -13.43 -35.79 9.43
N GLN A 183 -14.46 -36.31 10.12
CA GLN A 183 -14.59 -37.73 10.49
C GLN A 183 -15.10 -38.60 9.32
N ASP A 184 -15.86 -38.00 8.40
CA ASP A 184 -16.40 -38.62 7.19
C ASP A 184 -15.83 -37.91 5.95
N GLN A 185 -16.00 -38.49 4.76
CA GLN A 185 -15.66 -37.80 3.51
C GLN A 185 -16.54 -36.56 3.35
N SER A 186 -15.95 -35.38 3.49
CA SER A 186 -16.60 -34.10 3.15
C SER A 186 -16.88 -34.06 1.66
N VAL A 187 -18.09 -33.67 1.27
CA VAL A 187 -18.54 -33.69 -0.13
C VAL A 187 -18.95 -32.28 -0.52
N LEU A 188 -18.26 -31.69 -1.51
CA LEU A 188 -18.57 -30.37 -2.03
C LEU A 188 -19.61 -30.49 -3.15
N ALA A 189 -20.82 -29.98 -2.88
CA ALA A 189 -21.95 -29.98 -3.81
C ALA A 189 -21.72 -29.03 -5.00
N GLY A 190 -21.02 -27.92 -4.78
CA GLY A 190 -20.69 -26.93 -5.79
C GLY A 190 -20.00 -25.69 -5.22
N ILE A 191 -19.43 -24.89 -6.13
CA ILE A 191 -18.84 -23.58 -5.84
C ILE A 191 -19.58 -22.56 -6.70
N GLN A 192 -19.99 -21.44 -6.09
CA GLN A 192 -20.68 -20.37 -6.80
C GLN A 192 -20.02 -19.04 -6.48
N ALA A 193 -19.65 -18.29 -7.52
CA ALA A 193 -19.43 -16.86 -7.35
C ALA A 193 -20.81 -16.21 -7.26
N VAL A 194 -21.00 -15.34 -6.27
CA VAL A 194 -22.25 -14.58 -6.14
C VAL A 194 -21.92 -13.13 -5.87
N PHE A 195 -22.71 -12.25 -6.46
CA PHE A 195 -22.81 -10.88 -6.00
C PHE A 195 -23.48 -10.87 -4.64
N ARG A 196 -23.02 -9.99 -3.76
CA ARG A 196 -23.77 -9.66 -2.56
C ARG A 196 -25.01 -8.86 -2.97
N ASP A 197 -26.09 -9.54 -3.36
CA ASP A 197 -27.40 -8.90 -3.59
C ASP A 197 -27.95 -8.24 -2.30
N ASP A 198 -27.31 -8.47 -1.13
CA ASP A 198 -27.92 -8.28 0.17
C ASP A 198 -27.04 -7.64 1.27
N VAL A 199 -26.17 -6.65 0.99
CA VAL A 199 -25.85 -5.66 2.06
C VAL A 199 -26.20 -4.24 1.65
N PRO A 200 -27.50 -3.90 1.74
CA PRO A 200 -27.87 -2.57 2.16
C PRO A 200 -27.30 -2.36 3.59
N GLY A 201 -26.14 -1.73 3.72
CA GLY A 201 -25.68 -1.14 4.99
C GLY A 201 -24.25 -1.38 5.49
N GLY A 202 -23.26 -1.67 4.63
CA GLY A 202 -21.84 -1.79 5.03
C GLY A 202 -20.90 -1.16 3.99
N PHE A 203 -19.73 -0.67 4.41
CA PHE A 203 -18.77 0.02 3.53
C PHE A 203 -17.80 -0.98 2.89
N ILE A 204 -17.31 -0.72 1.67
CA ILE A 204 -16.56 -1.71 0.85
C ILE A 204 -15.23 -2.19 1.47
N ASN A 205 -14.70 -1.41 2.41
CA ASN A 205 -13.43 -1.66 3.09
C ASN A 205 -13.61 -2.23 4.51
N ASP A 206 -14.85 -2.59 4.88
CA ASP A 206 -15.10 -3.34 6.10
C ASP A 206 -14.38 -4.70 6.08
N GLY A 207 -13.73 -5.06 7.19
CA GLY A 207 -13.06 -6.36 7.35
C GLY A 207 -11.56 -6.37 7.02
N ASN A 208 -11.04 -5.46 6.18
CA ASN A 208 -9.60 -5.35 5.95
C ASN A 208 -8.98 -4.31 6.92
N PRO A 209 -8.19 -4.73 7.92
CA PRO A 209 -7.64 -3.84 8.94
C PRO A 209 -6.36 -3.13 8.50
N LEU A 210 -5.74 -3.50 7.37
CA LEU A 210 -4.47 -2.93 6.96
C LEU A 210 -4.67 -1.65 6.16
N GLY A 211 -4.12 -0.54 6.63
CA GLY A 211 -4.02 0.69 5.85
C GLY A 211 -2.58 1.17 5.70
N MET A 212 -2.39 2.22 4.91
CA MET A 212 -1.06 2.73 4.57
C MET A 212 -1.00 4.25 4.60
N ASN A 213 0.06 4.79 5.21
CA ASN A 213 0.44 6.20 5.05
C ASN A 213 1.20 6.38 3.73
N LEU A 214 0.81 7.38 2.95
CA LEU A 214 1.44 7.71 1.68
C LEU A 214 2.46 8.82 1.85
N GLU A 215 3.64 8.64 1.23
CA GLU A 215 4.74 9.61 1.34
C GLU A 215 4.42 10.95 0.68
N GLY A 216 5.03 12.00 1.23
CA GLY A 216 5.01 13.33 0.66
C GLY A 216 5.68 13.39 -0.71
N LEU A 217 5.24 14.35 -1.53
CA LEU A 217 5.75 14.52 -2.88
C LEU A 217 7.05 15.34 -2.86
N SER A 218 8.07 14.84 -3.56
CA SER A 218 9.28 15.57 -3.89
C SER A 218 9.87 15.02 -5.19
N ASP A 219 10.74 15.80 -5.82
CA ASP A 219 11.47 15.38 -7.01
C ASP A 219 12.54 14.30 -6.70
N TRP A 220 12.85 14.05 -5.43
CA TRP A 220 13.65 12.89 -5.00
C TRP A 220 12.82 11.73 -4.43
N GLY A 221 11.48 11.83 -4.48
CA GLY A 221 10.57 10.82 -3.96
C GLY A 221 10.62 9.54 -4.79
N ARG A 222 10.59 8.38 -4.13
CA ARG A 222 10.79 7.07 -4.78
C ARG A 222 9.52 6.40 -5.31
N SER A 223 8.36 6.98 -5.00
CA SER A 223 7.04 6.42 -5.31
C SER A 223 6.55 6.70 -6.73
N ILE A 224 7.07 7.73 -7.41
CA ILE A 224 6.65 8.20 -8.76
C ILE A 224 5.15 8.02 -9.01
N PRO A 225 4.29 8.72 -8.25
CA PRO A 225 2.87 8.40 -8.23
C PRO A 225 2.10 8.94 -9.43
N PHE A 226 2.63 9.90 -10.20
CA PHE A 226 1.94 10.50 -11.34
C PHE A 226 2.46 9.99 -12.68
N THR A 227 1.58 9.93 -13.68
CA THR A 227 1.98 9.78 -15.10
C THR A 227 2.69 11.04 -15.61
N ASP A 228 2.29 12.22 -15.13
CA ASP A 228 2.97 13.50 -15.33
C ASP A 228 4.00 13.75 -14.20
N VAL A 229 5.26 13.43 -14.46
CA VAL A 229 6.33 13.59 -13.47
C VAL A 229 6.67 15.06 -13.19
N PHE A 230 6.21 16.01 -14.01
CA PHE A 230 6.37 17.44 -13.72
C PHE A 230 5.64 17.82 -12.42
N LYS A 231 4.60 17.07 -12.02
CA LYS A 231 3.87 17.30 -10.76
C LYS A 231 4.73 17.09 -9.50
N LEU A 232 5.84 16.38 -9.61
CA LEU A 232 6.80 16.17 -8.51
C LEU A 232 7.85 17.28 -8.41
N SER A 233 7.88 18.18 -9.39
CA SER A 233 8.92 19.21 -9.49
C SER A 233 9.02 20.09 -8.25
N ARG A 234 10.23 20.55 -7.95
CA ARG A 234 10.43 21.66 -7.02
C ARG A 234 10.07 23.00 -7.66
N SER A 235 10.05 24.06 -6.85
CA SER A 235 9.91 25.44 -7.32
C SER A 235 10.96 25.79 -8.38
N TRP A 236 10.60 26.69 -9.30
CA TRP A 236 11.52 27.23 -10.29
C TRP A 236 12.73 27.89 -9.63
N ILE A 237 13.90 27.65 -10.22
CA ILE A 237 15.20 28.16 -9.78
C ILE A 237 15.66 29.22 -10.79
N PRO A 238 16.00 30.45 -10.37
CA PRO A 238 16.47 31.48 -11.29
C PRO A 238 17.84 31.09 -11.87
N GLN A 239 17.97 31.19 -13.19
CA GLN A 239 19.18 30.85 -13.92
C GLN A 239 19.52 31.95 -14.94
N GLU A 240 20.76 31.93 -15.40
CA GLU A 240 21.22 32.74 -16.54
C GLU A 240 20.83 32.06 -17.86
N ALA A 241 20.44 32.81 -18.89
CA ALA A 241 20.05 32.26 -20.19
C ALA A 241 21.20 31.47 -20.86
N ASP A 242 22.40 32.04 -20.86
CA ASP A 242 23.59 31.53 -21.57
C ASP A 242 24.58 30.77 -20.67
N GLY A 243 24.09 30.07 -19.64
CA GLY A 243 24.91 29.27 -18.71
C GLY A 243 24.11 28.26 -17.89
N TRP A 244 24.77 27.64 -16.91
CA TRP A 244 24.17 26.63 -16.03
C TRP A 244 24.50 26.89 -14.56
N THR A 245 24.71 28.17 -14.20
CA THR A 245 24.68 28.55 -12.78
C THR A 245 23.40 28.01 -12.16
N TRP A 246 23.56 27.21 -11.10
CA TRP A 246 22.46 26.47 -10.48
C TRP A 246 21.33 27.40 -10.04
N ASP A 247 21.68 28.46 -9.33
CA ASP A 247 20.78 29.47 -8.77
C ASP A 247 21.49 30.83 -8.81
N THR A 248 20.95 31.80 -9.55
CA THR A 248 21.48 33.17 -9.64
C THR A 248 21.08 34.04 -8.45
N GLY A 249 20.12 33.60 -7.63
CA GLY A 249 19.52 34.36 -6.53
C GLY A 249 18.58 35.48 -6.98
N GLU A 250 18.32 35.60 -8.27
CA GLU A 250 17.41 36.61 -8.84
C GLU A 250 15.94 36.24 -8.58
N THR A 251 15.06 37.23 -8.58
CA THR A 251 13.61 36.96 -8.47
C THR A 251 13.05 36.59 -9.84
N LEU A 252 12.30 35.48 -9.92
CA LEU A 252 11.50 35.12 -11.10
C LEU A 252 10.11 35.72 -10.99
N ASP A 253 9.55 36.16 -12.12
CA ASP A 253 8.15 36.56 -12.23
C ASP A 253 7.28 35.30 -12.38
N ILE A 254 6.66 34.87 -11.28
CA ILE A 254 5.87 33.63 -11.18
C ILE A 254 4.40 33.98 -10.95
N ASP A 255 3.50 33.36 -11.71
CA ASP A 255 2.06 33.55 -11.58
C ASP A 255 1.47 32.83 -10.34
N ALA A 256 0.18 33.03 -10.09
CA ALA A 256 -0.51 32.44 -8.96
C ALA A 256 -0.56 30.90 -8.97
N ASN A 257 -0.36 30.26 -10.13
CA ASN A 257 -0.32 28.80 -10.28
C ASN A 257 1.12 28.26 -10.26
N GLY A 258 2.14 29.09 -10.12
CA GLY A 258 3.53 28.66 -10.09
C GLY A 258 4.20 28.55 -11.47
N TRP A 259 3.64 29.16 -12.52
CA TRP A 259 4.26 29.23 -13.85
C TRP A 259 5.06 30.51 -14.03
N VAL A 260 6.13 30.46 -14.84
CA VAL A 260 6.95 31.64 -15.15
C VAL A 260 6.21 32.54 -16.12
N ALA A 261 5.73 33.69 -15.63
CA ALA A 261 4.93 34.64 -16.39
C ALA A 261 5.78 35.46 -17.36
N SER A 262 6.99 35.83 -16.96
CA SER A 262 7.95 36.54 -17.81
C SER A 262 9.40 36.27 -17.38
N LEU A 263 10.34 36.58 -18.27
CA LEU A 263 11.79 36.51 -18.01
C LEU A 263 12.43 37.83 -18.42
N GLU A 264 13.28 38.39 -17.57
CA GLU A 264 14.09 39.56 -17.90
C GLU A 264 15.18 39.22 -18.92
N PRO A 265 15.75 40.21 -19.64
CA PRO A 265 16.84 39.96 -20.59
C PRO A 265 18.04 39.24 -19.93
N GLY A 266 18.39 38.06 -20.43
CA GLY A 266 19.47 37.23 -19.89
C GLY A 266 19.07 36.30 -18.75
N GLN A 267 17.80 36.34 -18.32
CA GLN A 267 17.23 35.45 -17.31
C GLN A 267 16.64 34.18 -17.93
N ALA A 268 16.71 33.08 -17.19
CA ALA A 268 16.07 31.81 -17.47
C ALA A 268 15.54 31.20 -16.16
N ALA A 269 14.71 30.17 -16.26
CA ALA A 269 14.20 29.44 -15.10
C ALA A 269 14.49 27.95 -15.24
N GLY A 270 15.26 27.40 -14.30
CA GLY A 270 15.52 25.97 -14.17
C GLY A 270 14.45 25.28 -13.32
N ASN A 271 14.20 24.01 -13.61
CA ASN A 271 13.35 23.16 -12.80
C ASN A 271 13.94 21.74 -12.74
N VAL A 272 13.87 21.13 -11.54
CA VAL A 272 14.27 19.74 -11.33
C VAL A 272 13.01 18.89 -11.23
N LEU A 273 12.91 17.93 -12.14
CA LEU A 273 11.72 17.11 -12.32
C LEU A 273 11.82 15.83 -11.49
N VAL A 274 12.98 15.19 -11.55
CA VAL A 274 13.37 14.02 -10.77
C VAL A 274 14.85 14.09 -10.45
N THR A 275 15.28 13.67 -9.26
CA THR A 275 16.68 13.68 -8.79
C THR A 275 16.96 12.58 -7.77
N ASN A 276 18.20 12.05 -7.68
CA ASN A 276 18.63 11.09 -6.65
C ASN A 276 17.77 9.81 -6.50
N ASN A 277 17.09 9.41 -7.58
CA ASN A 277 16.08 8.36 -7.58
C ASN A 277 16.45 7.15 -8.47
N ALA A 278 17.74 6.79 -8.50
CA ALA A 278 18.31 5.89 -9.52
C ALA A 278 17.55 4.57 -9.62
N GLY A 279 17.07 4.27 -10.85
CA GLY A 279 16.33 3.04 -11.16
C GLY A 279 14.85 3.03 -10.75
N ASN A 280 14.31 4.15 -10.23
CA ASN A 280 12.92 4.22 -9.77
C ASN A 280 11.96 4.92 -10.77
N TYR A 281 12.49 5.41 -11.89
CA TYR A 281 11.69 5.84 -13.04
C TYR A 281 12.28 5.23 -14.32
N PRO A 282 11.44 4.92 -15.34
CA PRO A 282 11.90 4.21 -16.53
C PRO A 282 12.81 5.07 -17.42
N GLU A 283 13.86 4.45 -17.97
CA GLU A 283 14.55 4.99 -19.14
C GLU A 283 13.61 4.99 -20.35
N GLY A 284 13.67 6.03 -21.17
CA GLY A 284 12.95 6.03 -22.44
C GLY A 284 12.64 7.42 -22.98
N ASP A 285 11.72 7.43 -23.95
CA ASP A 285 11.25 8.65 -24.59
C ASP A 285 10.04 9.20 -23.82
N TYR A 286 10.26 10.32 -23.15
CA TYR A 286 9.24 11.09 -22.44
C TYR A 286 8.62 12.11 -23.39
N ILE A 287 7.34 12.41 -23.15
CA ILE A 287 6.61 13.42 -23.91
C ILE A 287 6.42 14.65 -23.03
N CYS A 288 7.06 15.76 -23.41
CA CYS A 288 6.84 17.06 -22.80
C CYS A 288 5.78 17.82 -23.61
N LEU A 289 4.62 18.07 -23.01
CA LEU A 289 3.56 18.91 -23.58
C LEU A 289 3.50 20.23 -22.82
N TYR A 290 3.27 21.34 -23.52
CA TYR A 290 3.12 22.65 -22.89
C TYR A 290 2.21 23.57 -23.72
N ASP A 291 1.57 24.51 -23.05
CA ASP A 291 0.79 25.57 -23.69
C ASP A 291 1.60 26.87 -23.70
N GLY A 292 1.32 27.77 -24.64
CA GLY A 292 1.98 29.08 -24.76
C GLY A 292 3.19 29.09 -25.69
N GLU A 293 3.81 30.27 -25.81
CA GLU A 293 4.94 30.52 -26.71
C GLU A 293 6.23 30.72 -25.90
N GLY A 294 7.26 29.92 -26.20
CA GLY A 294 8.55 30.02 -25.53
C GLY A 294 9.52 28.93 -25.96
N SER A 295 10.59 28.74 -25.20
CA SER A 295 11.64 27.77 -25.49
C SER A 295 12.06 27.00 -24.25
N ILE A 296 12.01 25.67 -24.34
CA ILE A 296 12.42 24.74 -23.30
C ILE A 296 13.67 24.01 -23.76
N SER A 297 14.67 23.93 -22.88
CA SER A 297 15.91 23.17 -23.07
C SER A 297 16.10 22.16 -21.95
N TRP A 298 16.90 21.13 -22.20
CA TRP A 298 17.10 19.99 -21.31
C TRP A 298 18.54 19.93 -20.80
N GLY A 299 18.68 19.58 -19.52
CA GLY A 299 19.97 19.45 -18.85
C GLY A 299 20.61 18.08 -19.00
N ILE A 300 21.45 17.71 -18.03
CA ILE A 300 22.18 16.44 -18.01
C ILE A 300 21.17 15.27 -18.00
N ASN A 301 21.53 14.16 -18.65
CA ASN A 301 20.74 12.92 -18.75
C ASN A 301 19.46 12.99 -19.60
N ALA A 302 19.15 14.13 -20.19
CA ALA A 302 18.02 14.32 -21.09
C ALA A 302 18.51 14.82 -22.46
N SER A 303 18.03 14.22 -23.54
CA SER A 303 18.38 14.62 -24.90
C SER A 303 17.12 14.85 -25.74
N LEU A 304 17.04 16.02 -26.37
CA LEU A 304 15.93 16.36 -27.25
C LEU A 304 15.97 15.49 -28.50
N VAL A 305 14.88 14.74 -28.75
CA VAL A 305 14.73 13.86 -29.92
C VAL A 305 14.01 14.60 -31.04
N SER A 306 12.90 15.27 -30.72
CA SER A 306 12.14 16.09 -31.66
C SER A 306 11.38 17.19 -30.95
N GLU A 307 11.05 18.26 -31.69
CA GLU A 307 10.34 19.42 -31.18
C GLU A 307 9.38 19.95 -32.24
N GLU A 308 8.18 20.31 -31.80
CA GLU A 308 7.20 21.11 -32.51
C GLU A 308 6.51 22.06 -31.50
N PRO A 309 5.83 23.13 -31.95
CA PRO A 309 5.17 24.05 -31.01
C PRO A 309 4.24 23.32 -30.03
N GLY A 310 4.53 23.44 -28.73
CA GLY A 310 3.75 22.84 -27.64
C GLY A 310 4.09 21.38 -27.32
N ARG A 311 5.07 20.77 -28.02
CA ARG A 311 5.44 19.36 -27.81
C ARG A 311 6.93 19.09 -28.07
N GLN A 312 7.57 18.42 -27.13
CA GLN A 312 8.92 17.89 -27.27
C GLN A 312 8.95 16.39 -26.92
N VAL A 313 9.70 15.61 -27.70
CA VAL A 313 10.07 14.23 -27.35
C VAL A 313 11.48 14.27 -26.79
N VAL A 314 11.67 13.74 -25.59
CA VAL A 314 12.92 13.85 -24.84
C VAL A 314 13.31 12.48 -24.34
N HIS A 315 14.47 12.01 -24.77
CA HIS A 315 15.02 10.76 -24.27
C HIS A 315 15.72 11.01 -22.95
N ILE A 316 15.24 10.37 -21.87
CA ILE A 316 15.80 10.48 -20.52
C ILE A 316 16.44 9.15 -20.13
N THR A 317 17.72 9.20 -19.77
CA THR A 317 18.48 8.06 -19.26
C THR A 317 18.77 8.27 -17.77
N PRO A 318 18.17 7.49 -16.85
CA PRO A 318 18.47 7.57 -15.41
C PRO A 318 19.99 7.41 -15.15
N GLY A 319 20.70 8.50 -14.84
CA GLY A 319 22.16 8.53 -14.64
C GLY A 319 22.60 8.28 -13.19
N ALA A 320 23.91 8.32 -12.90
CA ALA A 320 24.43 8.14 -11.52
C ALA A 320 23.96 9.24 -10.55
N ASP A 321 23.83 10.48 -11.04
CA ASP A 321 23.25 11.62 -10.31
C ASP A 321 21.71 11.62 -10.42
N ASN A 322 21.19 10.79 -11.32
CA ASN A 322 19.80 10.48 -11.60
C ASN A 322 18.84 11.65 -11.67
N THR A 323 19.29 12.71 -12.33
CA THR A 323 18.65 14.00 -12.29
C THR A 323 18.24 14.44 -13.69
N ALA A 324 16.95 14.72 -13.88
CA ALA A 324 16.39 15.29 -15.11
C ALA A 324 16.01 16.75 -14.86
N HIS A 325 16.66 17.66 -15.60
CA HIS A 325 16.46 19.11 -15.50
C HIS A 325 15.81 19.66 -16.76
N LEU A 326 14.85 20.54 -16.54
CA LEU A 326 14.26 21.40 -17.55
C LEU A 326 14.75 22.83 -17.34
N LYS A 327 14.98 23.57 -18.42
CA LYS A 327 15.30 24.99 -18.39
C LYS A 327 14.46 25.76 -19.39
N LEU A 328 13.62 26.67 -18.89
CA LEU A 328 12.86 27.62 -19.68
C LEU A 328 13.76 28.82 -20.00
N THR A 329 14.11 28.99 -21.28
CA THR A 329 15.03 30.04 -21.75
C THR A 329 14.30 31.23 -22.38
N ALA A 330 13.04 31.06 -22.74
CA ALA A 330 12.18 32.13 -23.25
C ALA A 330 10.71 31.80 -22.95
N THR A 331 9.92 32.84 -22.67
CA THR A 331 8.45 32.77 -22.52
C THR A 331 7.85 34.09 -23.00
N ASN A 332 6.76 34.05 -23.76
CA ASN A 332 6.05 35.24 -24.24
C ASN A 332 5.14 35.77 -23.13
N PRO A 333 5.34 36.98 -22.58
CA PRO A 333 4.49 37.49 -21.49
C PRO A 333 3.01 37.68 -21.86
N SER A 334 2.67 37.71 -23.16
CA SER A 334 1.27 37.74 -23.62
C SER A 334 0.64 36.36 -23.80
N ASP A 335 1.45 35.30 -23.84
CA ASP A 335 1.03 33.90 -23.90
C ASP A 335 2.10 33.00 -23.27
N PRO A 336 2.27 33.04 -21.94
CA PRO A 336 3.41 32.44 -21.28
C PRO A 336 3.35 30.92 -21.34
N VAL A 337 4.54 30.29 -21.40
CA VAL A 337 4.69 28.84 -21.27
C VAL A 337 4.13 28.38 -19.94
N ARG A 338 3.14 27.49 -20.00
CA ARG A 338 2.40 26.97 -18.84
C ARG A 338 1.89 25.57 -19.12
N ASN A 339 1.30 24.94 -18.12
CA ASN A 339 0.72 23.60 -18.24
C ASN A 339 1.73 22.58 -18.83
N ILE A 340 2.98 22.72 -18.41
CA ILE A 340 4.06 21.80 -18.75
C ILE A 340 3.71 20.45 -18.10
N ARG A 341 3.65 19.41 -18.92
CA ARG A 341 3.43 18.02 -18.53
C ARG A 341 4.59 17.21 -19.07
N LEU A 342 5.29 16.50 -18.21
CA LEU A 342 6.32 15.55 -18.64
C LEU A 342 5.80 14.13 -18.39
N LEU A 343 5.33 13.50 -19.45
CA LEU A 343 4.66 12.20 -19.36
C LEU A 343 5.68 11.06 -19.39
N LEU A 344 5.48 10.09 -18.48
CA LEU A 344 6.19 8.81 -18.49
C LEU A 344 6.09 8.13 -19.88
N PRO A 345 7.11 7.35 -20.30
CA PRO A 345 7.07 6.60 -21.56
C PRO A 345 5.80 5.75 -21.65
N GLY A 346 5.08 5.86 -22.77
CA GLY A 346 3.85 5.09 -23.02
C GLY A 346 2.55 5.74 -22.53
N HIS A 347 2.59 6.85 -21.78
CA HIS A 347 1.40 7.47 -21.17
C HIS A 347 0.79 8.67 -21.93
N GLU A 348 1.26 8.98 -23.14
CA GLU A 348 0.72 10.11 -23.94
C GLU A 348 -0.77 9.93 -24.28
N ALA A 349 -1.22 8.68 -24.45
CA ALA A 349 -2.59 8.38 -24.87
C ALA A 349 -3.62 8.47 -23.72
N ASP A 350 -3.20 8.30 -22.48
CA ASP A 350 -4.10 8.07 -21.34
C ASP A 350 -3.93 9.06 -20.18
N TYR A 351 -2.85 9.87 -20.14
CA TYR A 351 -2.60 10.82 -19.03
C TYR A 351 -3.77 11.78 -18.73
N ALA A 352 -4.60 12.10 -19.73
CA ALA A 352 -5.74 13.00 -19.55
C ALA A 352 -6.88 12.36 -18.71
N GLY A 353 -6.97 11.03 -18.70
CA GLY A 353 -7.89 10.26 -17.86
C GLY A 353 -7.22 9.59 -16.65
N ASN A 354 -5.91 9.32 -16.74
CA ASN A 354 -5.12 8.61 -15.74
C ASN A 354 -4.03 9.53 -15.16
N VAL A 355 -4.40 10.30 -14.13
CA VAL A 355 -3.47 11.19 -13.41
C VAL A 355 -2.41 10.37 -12.66
N TRP A 356 -2.83 9.25 -12.06
CA TRP A 356 -1.98 8.37 -11.28
C TRP A 356 -1.28 7.35 -12.17
N ASN A 357 0.00 7.09 -11.86
CA ASN A 357 0.78 6.03 -12.44
C ASN A 357 0.14 4.67 -12.09
N PRO A 358 -0.29 3.86 -13.10
CA PRO A 358 -0.92 2.57 -12.84
C PRO A 358 -0.06 1.61 -12.01
N GLU A 359 1.27 1.64 -12.16
CA GLU A 359 2.16 0.83 -11.34
C GLU A 359 2.08 1.25 -9.86
N PHE A 360 2.01 2.56 -9.58
CA PHE A 360 1.80 3.06 -8.22
C PHE A 360 0.44 2.64 -7.66
N VAL A 361 -0.63 2.80 -8.43
CA VAL A 361 -1.97 2.40 -7.98
C VAL A 361 -2.03 0.89 -7.69
N ALA A 362 -1.37 0.06 -8.50
CA ALA A 362 -1.32 -1.38 -8.27
C ALA A 362 -0.69 -1.77 -6.93
N THR A 363 0.32 -1.02 -6.46
CA THR A 363 0.94 -1.28 -5.14
C THR A 363 0.01 -1.00 -3.96
N LEU A 364 -1.12 -0.31 -4.17
CA LEU A 364 -2.10 0.01 -3.13
C LEU A 364 -3.12 -1.10 -2.88
N GLU A 365 -3.15 -2.14 -3.71
CA GLU A 365 -4.14 -3.22 -3.65
C GLU A 365 -4.35 -3.79 -2.24
N PRO A 366 -3.28 -4.11 -1.45
CA PRO A 366 -3.45 -4.81 -0.17
C PRO A 366 -4.14 -3.98 0.92
N TYR A 367 -4.10 -2.66 0.79
CA TYR A 367 -4.55 -1.74 1.84
C TYR A 367 -6.04 -1.46 1.68
N SER A 368 -6.77 -1.24 2.76
CA SER A 368 -8.16 -0.78 2.73
C SER A 368 -8.28 0.74 2.84
N SER A 369 -7.20 1.40 3.27
CA SER A 369 -7.21 2.81 3.68
C SER A 369 -5.92 3.51 3.30
N LEU A 370 -6.03 4.80 2.96
CA LEU A 370 -4.90 5.65 2.61
C LEU A 370 -4.87 6.88 3.51
N ARG A 371 -3.83 7.02 4.35
CA ARG A 371 -3.60 8.23 5.14
C ARG A 371 -2.71 9.19 4.37
N PHE A 372 -3.22 10.39 4.15
CA PHE A 372 -2.59 11.41 3.31
C PHE A 372 -1.69 12.38 4.08
N MET A 373 -1.31 12.08 5.33
CA MET A 373 -0.60 12.99 6.22
C MET A 373 0.61 13.68 5.57
N ASP A 374 1.52 12.92 4.97
CA ASP A 374 2.70 13.49 4.30
C ASP A 374 2.37 14.06 2.90
N MET A 375 1.44 13.46 2.15
CA MET A 375 0.97 14.03 0.89
C MET A 375 0.33 15.42 1.06
N MET A 376 -0.34 15.65 2.18
CA MET A 376 -0.89 16.94 2.60
C MET A 376 0.18 17.87 3.20
N ASN A 377 1.41 17.39 3.39
CA ASN A 377 2.49 18.06 4.11
C ASN A 377 2.03 18.56 5.50
N THR A 378 1.25 17.75 6.22
CA THR A 378 0.56 18.14 7.47
C THR A 378 1.52 18.73 8.51
N ASN A 379 2.71 18.14 8.66
CA ASN A 379 3.71 18.59 9.63
C ASN A 379 4.39 19.92 9.26
N GLY A 380 4.36 20.32 7.99
CA GLY A 380 5.07 21.50 7.47
C GLY A 380 4.18 22.60 6.88
N THR A 381 2.90 22.30 6.59
CA THR A 381 1.98 23.22 5.93
C THR A 381 1.68 24.45 6.79
N GLN A 382 1.56 25.60 6.13
CA GLN A 382 1.18 26.88 6.74
C GLN A 382 -0.22 27.33 6.32
N VAL A 383 -0.98 26.48 5.62
CA VAL A 383 -2.32 26.79 5.12
C VAL A 383 -3.28 27.11 6.26
N GLU A 384 -3.93 28.26 6.14
CA GLU A 384 -4.93 28.79 7.07
C GLU A 384 -6.29 28.96 6.37
N HIS A 385 -6.31 29.43 5.12
CA HIS A 385 -7.54 29.72 4.37
C HIS A 385 -7.73 28.86 3.11
N TRP A 386 -8.98 28.61 2.70
CA TRP A 386 -9.31 27.77 1.54
C TRP A 386 -8.59 28.18 0.25
N SER A 387 -8.39 29.48 0.05
CA SER A 387 -7.71 30.02 -1.13
C SER A 387 -6.21 29.68 -1.24
N GLU A 388 -5.59 29.20 -0.15
CA GLU A 388 -4.15 28.91 -0.08
C GLU A 388 -3.81 27.47 -0.48
N ARG A 389 -4.82 26.61 -0.63
CA ARG A 389 -4.65 25.21 -0.99
C ARG A 389 -3.97 25.05 -2.35
N THR A 390 -3.31 23.91 -2.55
CA THR A 390 -2.93 23.47 -3.89
C THR A 390 -4.17 23.09 -4.70
N THR A 391 -4.15 23.43 -5.98
CA THR A 391 -5.19 23.07 -6.96
C THR A 391 -4.56 22.29 -8.12
N PRO A 392 -5.35 21.58 -8.95
CA PRO A 392 -4.81 20.86 -10.12
C PRO A 392 -4.04 21.75 -11.12
N GLN A 393 -4.38 23.04 -11.17
CA GLN A 393 -3.78 24.02 -12.09
C GLN A 393 -2.37 24.44 -11.68
N HIS A 394 -1.97 24.19 -10.44
CA HIS A 394 -0.63 24.50 -9.98
C HIS A 394 0.41 23.67 -10.74
N ALA A 395 1.55 24.31 -11.04
CA ALA A 395 2.66 23.73 -11.76
C ALA A 395 3.19 22.46 -11.09
N SER A 396 3.38 22.52 -9.77
CA SER A 396 3.79 21.40 -8.93
C SER A 396 2.73 21.03 -7.92
N GLN A 397 2.68 19.75 -7.56
CA GLN A 397 1.92 19.22 -6.41
C GLN A 397 2.81 19.01 -5.17
N ALA A 398 4.14 19.13 -5.30
CA ALA A 398 5.10 19.11 -4.19
C ALA A 398 5.21 20.49 -3.51
N ARG A 399 4.07 21.11 -3.19
CA ARG A 399 4.00 22.43 -2.55
C ARG A 399 3.95 22.30 -1.03
N ASN A 400 4.30 23.39 -0.33
CA ASN A 400 4.13 23.44 1.14
C ASN A 400 2.67 23.22 1.59
N ALA A 401 1.70 23.56 0.74
CA ALA A 401 0.28 23.29 0.97
C ALA A 401 -0.13 21.82 0.72
N GLY A 402 0.82 20.93 0.40
CA GLY A 402 0.55 19.55 0.01
C GLY A 402 0.00 19.42 -1.42
N ILE A 403 -0.37 18.20 -1.79
CA ILE A 403 -1.13 17.89 -3.00
C ILE A 403 -2.54 18.48 -2.94
N CYS A 404 -3.16 18.74 -4.10
CA CYS A 404 -4.56 19.14 -4.15
C CYS A 404 -5.54 18.05 -3.67
N LEU A 405 -6.65 18.48 -3.07
CA LEU A 405 -7.71 17.61 -2.57
C LEU A 405 -8.35 16.78 -3.69
N GLU A 406 -8.51 17.38 -4.87
CA GLU A 406 -9.09 16.74 -6.03
C GLU A 406 -8.32 15.45 -6.40
N TYR A 407 -6.99 15.44 -6.29
CA TYR A 407 -6.20 14.26 -6.56
C TYR A 407 -6.31 13.22 -5.44
N MET A 408 -6.30 13.63 -4.18
CA MET A 408 -6.47 12.68 -3.06
C MET A 408 -7.81 11.94 -3.15
N VAL A 409 -8.91 12.65 -3.45
CA VAL A 409 -10.22 12.03 -3.69
C VAL A 409 -10.20 11.14 -4.94
N LEU A 410 -9.56 11.59 -6.03
CA LEU A 410 -9.43 10.77 -7.23
C LEU A 410 -8.68 9.46 -6.95
N LEU A 411 -7.61 9.47 -6.15
CA LEU A 411 -6.88 8.26 -5.78
C LEU A 411 -7.75 7.32 -4.94
N ALA A 412 -8.44 7.86 -3.94
CA ALA A 412 -9.33 7.10 -3.08
C ALA A 412 -10.44 6.41 -3.89
N ASN A 413 -11.08 7.13 -4.83
CA ASN A 413 -12.09 6.58 -5.73
C ASN A 413 -11.49 5.52 -6.67
N GLN A 414 -10.37 5.82 -7.33
CA GLN A 414 -9.77 4.90 -8.31
C GLN A 414 -9.26 3.60 -7.66
N ALA A 415 -8.72 3.69 -6.45
CA ALA A 415 -8.22 2.54 -5.71
C ALA A 415 -9.28 1.92 -4.79
N HIS A 416 -10.49 2.50 -4.71
CA HIS A 416 -11.57 2.11 -3.80
C HIS A 416 -11.12 2.01 -2.32
N LYS A 417 -10.34 2.99 -1.85
CA LYS A 417 -9.76 2.99 -0.48
C LYS A 417 -10.32 4.10 0.37
N ASP A 418 -10.56 3.83 1.65
CA ASP A 418 -11.02 4.82 2.62
C ASP A 418 -9.94 5.90 2.81
N PRO A 419 -10.21 7.19 2.51
CA PRO A 419 -9.25 8.25 2.77
C PRO A 419 -9.21 8.63 4.27
N TRP A 420 -7.99 8.85 4.77
CA TRP A 420 -7.74 9.49 6.06
C TRP A 420 -7.04 10.83 5.85
N PHE A 421 -7.77 11.90 6.19
CA PHE A 421 -7.31 13.28 6.05
C PHE A 421 -6.89 13.87 7.39
N CYS A 422 -5.72 14.52 7.40
CA CYS A 422 -5.21 15.28 8.54
C CYS A 422 -5.41 16.77 8.28
N MET A 423 -6.36 17.39 8.98
CA MET A 423 -6.69 18.81 8.77
C MET A 423 -5.52 19.71 9.19
N PRO A 424 -5.12 20.72 8.39
CA PRO A 424 -4.01 21.61 8.75
C PRO A 424 -4.23 22.28 10.12
N HIS A 425 -3.21 22.31 10.96
CA HIS A 425 -3.32 22.83 12.32
C HIS A 425 -3.73 24.32 12.41
N ARG A 426 -3.54 25.08 11.33
CA ARG A 426 -3.92 26.50 11.25
C ARG A 426 -5.24 26.76 10.55
N ALA A 427 -5.84 25.74 9.93
CA ALA A 427 -7.02 25.91 9.08
C ALA A 427 -8.21 26.50 9.85
N ASP A 428 -8.80 27.55 9.27
CA ASP A 428 -10.04 28.13 9.75
C ASP A 428 -11.26 27.27 9.43
N ASP A 429 -12.40 27.60 10.03
CA ASP A 429 -13.63 26.81 9.86
C ASP A 429 -14.16 26.84 8.41
N ASP A 430 -13.87 27.90 7.64
CA ASP A 430 -14.24 27.97 6.22
C ASP A 430 -13.42 26.95 5.41
N TYR A 431 -12.11 26.85 5.64
CA TYR A 431 -11.27 25.82 5.03
C TYR A 431 -11.83 24.42 5.31
N ILE A 432 -12.13 24.11 6.58
CA ILE A 432 -12.65 22.79 6.97
C ILE A 432 -14.01 22.52 6.30
N THR A 433 -14.90 23.51 6.26
CA THR A 433 -16.22 23.40 5.62
C THR A 433 -16.12 23.14 4.12
N GLN A 434 -15.26 23.88 3.42
CA GLN A 434 -15.06 23.73 1.97
C GLN A 434 -14.39 22.40 1.63
N PHE A 435 -13.42 21.97 2.44
CA PHE A 435 -12.76 20.67 2.31
C PHE A 435 -13.79 19.55 2.43
N ALA A 436 -14.55 19.53 3.53
CA ALA A 436 -15.59 18.54 3.77
C ALA A 436 -16.65 18.54 2.66
N SER A 437 -17.05 19.72 2.17
CA SER A 437 -18.05 19.84 1.09
C SER A 437 -17.54 19.22 -0.20
N MET A 438 -16.28 19.47 -0.58
CA MET A 438 -15.68 18.86 -1.77
C MET A 438 -15.61 17.35 -1.64
N VAL A 439 -15.20 16.82 -0.48
CA VAL A 439 -15.14 15.37 -0.24
C VAL A 439 -16.54 14.77 -0.34
N ARG A 440 -17.56 15.36 0.30
CA ARG A 440 -18.95 14.89 0.23
C ARG A 440 -19.43 14.78 -1.22
N ASP A 441 -19.12 15.80 -2.02
CA ASP A 441 -19.66 15.94 -3.37
C ASP A 441 -18.91 15.08 -4.41
N THR A 442 -17.70 14.61 -4.10
CA THR A 442 -16.83 13.95 -5.10
C THR A 442 -16.26 12.59 -4.69
N LEU A 443 -16.23 12.26 -3.40
CA LEU A 443 -15.80 10.94 -2.92
C LEU A 443 -16.92 9.91 -3.10
N ASP A 444 -16.56 8.74 -3.61
CA ASP A 444 -17.44 7.58 -3.75
C ASP A 444 -18.24 7.34 -2.45
N PRO A 445 -19.60 7.32 -2.51
CA PRO A 445 -20.45 7.15 -1.34
C PRO A 445 -20.22 5.84 -0.58
N GLU A 446 -19.59 4.85 -1.19
CA GLU A 446 -19.27 3.55 -0.56
C GLU A 446 -18.00 3.57 0.31
N LEU A 447 -17.29 4.71 0.35
CA LEU A 447 -16.07 4.90 1.14
C LEU A 447 -16.33 5.63 2.47
N ARG A 448 -15.60 5.19 3.51
CA ARG A 448 -15.52 5.93 4.79
C ARG A 448 -14.45 7.00 4.76
N ILE A 449 -14.60 8.01 5.62
CA ILE A 449 -13.73 9.17 5.72
C ILE A 449 -13.19 9.28 7.14
N TYR A 450 -11.87 9.15 7.29
CA TYR A 450 -11.21 9.33 8.58
C TYR A 450 -10.77 10.79 8.72
N ILE A 451 -11.18 11.42 9.82
CA ILE A 451 -10.95 12.83 10.10
C ILE A 451 -10.06 12.94 11.33
N GLU A 452 -8.90 13.57 11.17
CA GLU A 452 -7.95 13.86 12.24
C GLU A 452 -7.56 15.34 12.21
N TYR A 453 -7.43 15.96 13.38
CA TYR A 453 -6.84 17.28 13.48
C TYR A 453 -5.31 17.20 13.47
N SER A 454 -4.66 17.66 12.41
CA SER A 454 -3.20 17.65 12.26
C SER A 454 -2.58 16.25 12.42
N ASN A 455 -1.34 16.17 12.90
CA ASN A 455 -0.58 14.96 13.17
C ASN A 455 0.22 15.14 14.46
N GLU A 456 0.24 14.10 15.31
CA GLU A 456 1.05 14.00 16.54
C GLU A 456 1.13 15.32 17.32
N VAL A 457 0.01 16.00 17.55
CA VAL A 457 0.04 17.34 18.15
C VAL A 457 0.74 17.29 19.51
N TRP A 458 0.60 16.19 20.26
CA TRP A 458 1.35 15.90 21.49
C TRP A 458 2.89 16.02 21.39
N ASN A 459 3.48 15.91 20.19
CA ASN A 459 4.92 15.87 19.94
C ASN A 459 5.48 17.29 19.75
N GLY A 460 6.18 17.79 20.78
CA GLY A 460 6.79 19.13 20.79
C GLY A 460 7.83 19.41 19.70
N SER A 461 8.21 18.41 18.90
CA SER A 461 9.10 18.60 17.74
C SER A 461 8.38 19.21 16.53
N PHE A 462 7.05 19.13 16.46
CA PHE A 462 6.27 19.63 15.33
C PHE A 462 5.70 21.04 15.57
N PRO A 463 5.59 21.89 14.53
CA PRO A 463 5.01 23.23 14.64
C PRO A 463 3.57 23.24 15.19
N ALA A 464 2.78 22.21 14.87
CA ALA A 464 1.40 22.07 15.36
C ALA A 464 1.32 22.05 16.90
N ALA A 465 2.30 21.43 17.57
CA ALA A 465 2.38 21.39 19.03
C ALA A 465 2.55 22.79 19.63
N GLY A 466 3.47 23.58 19.06
CA GLY A 466 3.70 24.97 19.49
C GLY A 466 2.48 25.86 19.24
N TYR A 467 1.82 25.69 18.10
CA TYR A 467 0.55 26.38 17.81
C TYR A 467 -0.53 26.01 18.83
N ALA A 468 -0.72 24.73 19.10
CA ALA A 468 -1.74 24.24 20.03
C ALA A 468 -1.48 24.70 21.47
N GLN A 469 -0.23 24.70 21.92
CA GLN A 469 0.18 25.30 23.19
C GLN A 469 -0.20 26.77 23.28
N GLN A 470 0.16 27.56 22.27
CA GLN A 470 -0.17 28.99 22.23
C GLN A 470 -1.68 29.22 22.33
N ARG A 471 -2.47 28.53 21.51
CA ARG A 471 -3.93 28.65 21.51
C ARG A 471 -4.54 28.21 22.84
N GLY A 472 -4.06 27.11 23.41
CA GLY A 472 -4.52 26.61 24.70
C GLY A 472 -4.29 27.59 25.84
N LEU A 473 -3.12 28.25 25.87
CA LEU A 473 -2.82 29.30 26.86
C LEU A 473 -3.65 30.57 26.64
N GLU A 474 -3.83 31.00 25.39
CA GLU A 474 -4.66 32.16 25.04
C GLU A 474 -6.13 31.98 25.44
N LEU A 475 -6.64 30.74 25.34
CA LEU A 475 -7.99 30.37 25.75
C LEU A 475 -8.10 30.05 27.26
N GLY A 476 -6.99 29.99 27.98
CA GLY A 476 -6.96 29.68 29.42
C GLY A 476 -7.37 28.25 29.75
N LEU A 477 -7.05 27.27 28.89
CA LEU A 477 -7.43 25.86 29.07
C LEU A 477 -6.63 25.17 30.20
N SER A 478 -5.43 25.65 30.49
CA SER A 478 -4.65 25.36 31.69
C SER A 478 -3.58 26.45 31.90
N GLU A 479 -3.08 26.57 33.14
CA GLU A 479 -1.85 27.33 33.43
C GLU A 479 -0.59 26.51 33.15
N ASN A 480 -0.71 25.19 32.98
CA ASN A 480 0.37 24.32 32.54
C ASN A 480 0.42 24.27 31.01
N ASP A 481 1.55 24.69 30.47
CA ASP A 481 1.89 24.68 29.04
C ASP A 481 1.50 23.40 28.29
N TYR A 482 1.93 22.23 28.78
CA TYR A 482 1.71 20.96 28.09
C TYR A 482 0.26 20.48 28.22
N GLU A 483 -0.38 20.70 29.37
CA GLU A 483 -1.80 20.39 29.55
C GLU A 483 -2.70 21.29 28.69
N ALA A 484 -2.41 22.61 28.62
CA ALA A 484 -3.16 23.56 27.80
C ALA A 484 -3.07 23.19 26.31
N HIS A 485 -1.88 22.78 25.88
CA HIS A 485 -1.61 22.22 24.57
C HIS A 485 -2.50 21.01 24.26
N LEU A 486 -2.46 19.96 25.08
CA LEU A 486 -3.24 18.73 24.86
C LEU A 486 -4.75 18.99 24.87
N ARG A 487 -5.22 19.90 25.72
CA ARG A 487 -6.64 20.30 25.80
C ARG A 487 -7.10 21.09 24.58
N TYR A 488 -6.24 21.94 24.02
CA TYR A 488 -6.57 22.63 22.77
C TYR A 488 -6.70 21.64 21.62
N TYR A 489 -5.79 20.66 21.52
CA TYR A 489 -5.89 19.58 20.54
C TYR A 489 -7.23 18.84 20.65
N SER A 490 -7.59 18.43 21.87
CA SER A 490 -8.86 17.77 22.16
C SER A 490 -10.06 18.61 21.72
N GLN A 491 -10.11 19.87 22.16
CA GLN A 491 -11.22 20.77 21.85
C GLN A 491 -11.33 21.02 20.33
N ARG A 492 -10.22 21.33 19.66
CA ARG A 492 -10.23 21.64 18.22
C ARG A 492 -10.59 20.42 17.37
N SER A 493 -10.24 19.21 17.80
CA SER A 493 -10.65 17.98 17.13
C SER A 493 -12.18 17.85 17.11
N VAL A 494 -12.83 18.06 18.27
CA VAL A 494 -14.30 17.99 18.37
C VAL A 494 -15.00 19.11 17.58
N GLU A 495 -14.44 20.31 17.56
CA GLU A 495 -14.94 21.41 16.73
C GLU A 495 -14.90 21.05 15.23
N ILE A 496 -13.82 20.44 14.77
CA ILE A 496 -13.68 19.97 13.39
C ILE A 496 -14.68 18.85 13.09
N PHE A 497 -14.87 17.88 14.00
CA PHE A 497 -15.86 16.82 13.81
C PHE A 497 -17.26 17.39 13.63
N ALA A 498 -17.65 18.40 14.42
CA ALA A 498 -18.95 19.06 14.28
C ALA A 498 -19.14 19.73 12.90
N ILE A 499 -18.09 20.36 12.35
CA ILE A 499 -18.16 20.95 10.99
C ILE A 499 -18.40 19.87 9.93
N TRP A 500 -17.68 18.74 10.04
CA TRP A 500 -17.87 17.62 9.12
C TRP A 500 -19.28 17.00 9.24
N GLU A 501 -19.77 16.80 10.47
CA GLU A 501 -21.14 16.31 10.72
C GLU A 501 -22.19 17.25 10.11
N ASP A 502 -22.05 18.57 10.25
CA ASP A 502 -22.96 19.55 9.66
C ASP A 502 -22.96 19.48 8.12
N VAL A 503 -21.79 19.31 7.50
CA VAL A 503 -21.66 19.20 6.04
C VAL A 503 -22.23 17.88 5.52
N PHE A 504 -22.07 16.79 6.28
CA PHE A 504 -22.52 15.43 5.97
C PHE A 504 -23.87 15.09 6.58
N ALA A 505 -24.68 16.07 7.00
CA ALA A 505 -25.99 15.82 7.60
C ALA A 505 -26.83 14.83 6.76
N GLY A 506 -27.22 13.69 7.36
CA GLY A 506 -27.89 12.57 6.70
C GLY A 506 -26.98 11.51 6.05
N GLN A 507 -25.67 11.63 6.18
CA GLN A 507 -24.61 10.72 5.71
C GLN A 507 -23.48 10.59 6.75
N GLU A 508 -23.79 10.81 8.03
CA GLU A 508 -22.81 10.84 9.13
C GLU A 508 -22.16 9.47 9.37
N ASP A 509 -22.79 8.39 8.91
CA ASP A 509 -22.27 7.02 8.94
C ASP A 509 -21.01 6.83 8.09
N ARG A 510 -20.74 7.75 7.15
CA ARG A 510 -19.51 7.79 6.37
C ARG A 510 -18.30 8.29 7.16
N LEU A 511 -18.51 8.96 8.30
CA LEU A 511 -17.45 9.64 9.04
C LEU A 511 -16.85 8.74 10.12
N VAL A 512 -15.52 8.77 10.24
CA VAL A 512 -14.75 8.19 11.35
C VAL A 512 -13.93 9.30 11.99
N ARG A 513 -14.32 9.69 13.21
CA ARG A 513 -13.75 10.80 13.98
C ARG A 513 -12.60 10.29 14.83
N VAL A 514 -11.38 10.72 14.51
CA VAL A 514 -10.15 10.17 15.11
C VAL A 514 -9.49 11.17 16.03
N ILE A 515 -9.30 10.78 17.28
CA ILE A 515 -8.44 11.47 18.24
C ILE A 515 -7.15 10.67 18.39
N ALA A 516 -6.01 11.31 18.19
CA ALA A 516 -4.69 10.69 18.26
C ALA A 516 -3.95 11.04 19.56
N GLY A 517 -3.18 10.09 20.08
CA GLY A 517 -2.35 10.26 21.27
C GLY A 517 -1.00 9.56 21.16
N GLN A 518 -0.12 9.83 22.12
CA GLN A 518 1.19 9.21 22.18
C GLN A 518 1.07 7.80 22.74
N HIS A 519 1.58 6.80 22.01
CA HIS A 519 1.48 5.39 22.38
C HIS A 519 1.96 5.07 23.81
N VAL A 520 3.01 5.73 24.28
CA VAL A 520 3.68 5.46 25.57
C VAL A 520 3.34 6.45 26.69
N ASN A 521 2.25 7.22 26.56
CA ASN A 521 1.92 8.28 27.52
C ASN A 521 0.42 8.34 27.84
N ALA A 522 -0.03 7.42 28.71
CA ALA A 522 -1.43 7.33 29.14
C ALA A 522 -1.95 8.62 29.79
N TRP A 523 -1.11 9.36 30.53
CA TRP A 523 -1.55 10.64 31.12
C TRP A 523 -1.93 11.67 30.06
N ALA A 524 -1.17 11.74 28.95
CA ALA A 524 -1.52 12.62 27.85
C ALA A 524 -2.82 12.16 27.17
N ALA A 525 -3.04 10.85 27.04
CA ALA A 525 -4.29 10.30 26.55
C ALA A 525 -5.47 10.75 27.42
N ASP A 526 -5.38 10.66 28.75
CA ASP A 526 -6.41 11.15 29.66
C ASP A 526 -6.71 12.65 29.46
N GLN A 527 -5.66 13.49 29.33
CA GLN A 527 -5.84 14.92 29.11
C GLN A 527 -6.53 15.25 27.77
N ILE A 528 -6.33 14.40 26.76
CA ILE A 528 -6.94 14.59 25.45
C ILE A 528 -8.38 14.05 25.46
N LEU A 529 -8.57 12.78 25.83
CA LEU A 529 -9.84 12.08 25.70
C LEU A 529 -10.90 12.63 26.67
N ASP A 530 -10.53 12.94 27.91
CA ASP A 530 -11.47 13.34 28.95
C ASP A 530 -11.75 14.84 28.99
N TRP A 531 -10.95 15.64 28.28
CA TRP A 531 -11.20 17.08 28.20
C TRP A 531 -12.54 17.34 27.53
N GLN A 532 -13.50 17.84 28.32
CA GLN A 532 -14.88 18.07 27.90
C GLN A 532 -15.56 16.83 27.27
N ASP A 533 -15.21 15.64 27.78
CA ASP A 533 -15.74 14.35 27.29
C ASP A 533 -15.54 14.16 25.77
N ALA A 534 -14.39 14.57 25.23
CA ALA A 534 -14.09 14.46 23.80
C ALA A 534 -14.21 13.01 23.28
N TYR A 535 -13.93 12.01 24.11
CA TYR A 535 -14.17 10.60 23.78
C TYR A 535 -15.62 10.30 23.36
N ALA A 536 -16.61 11.03 23.87
CA ALA A 536 -18.02 10.83 23.51
C ALA A 536 -18.37 11.40 22.12
N LYS A 537 -17.42 12.06 21.46
CA LYS A 537 -17.55 12.69 20.14
C LYS A 537 -16.59 12.11 19.11
N ALA A 538 -15.83 11.09 19.48
CA ALA A 538 -14.91 10.38 18.60
C ALA A 538 -15.37 8.94 18.40
N ASP A 539 -14.88 8.30 17.34
CA ASP A 539 -15.08 6.87 17.08
C ASP A 539 -13.84 6.06 17.44
N CYS A 540 -12.66 6.68 17.32
CA CYS A 540 -11.39 6.00 17.48
C CYS A 540 -10.40 6.82 18.32
N TYR A 541 -9.67 6.10 19.17
CA TYR A 541 -8.41 6.56 19.73
C TYR A 541 -7.26 5.95 18.92
N ALA A 542 -6.42 6.81 18.35
CA ALA A 542 -5.32 6.41 17.48
C ALA A 542 -3.95 6.58 18.16
N VAL A 543 -3.06 5.60 18.00
CA VAL A 543 -1.69 5.61 18.56
C VAL A 543 -0.63 5.27 17.51
N ALA A 544 0.64 5.53 17.82
CA ALA A 544 1.81 5.14 17.01
C ALA A 544 2.66 4.06 17.68
N PRO A 545 2.25 2.78 17.64
CA PRO A 545 3.06 1.68 18.16
C PRO A 545 4.31 1.46 17.29
N TYR A 546 5.46 1.86 17.81
CA TYR A 546 6.76 1.55 17.22
C TYR A 546 7.50 0.49 18.03
N PHE A 547 8.32 -0.32 17.35
CA PHE A 547 9.22 -1.27 17.99
C PHE A 547 10.69 -1.06 17.56
N GLY A 548 11.62 -1.68 18.28
CA GLY A 548 13.05 -1.70 17.94
C GLY A 548 13.80 -0.37 18.10
N GLY A 549 13.14 0.76 18.38
CA GLY A 549 13.76 2.09 18.43
C GLY A 549 14.87 2.28 19.48
N GLY A 550 14.93 1.39 20.47
CA GLY A 550 16.02 1.37 21.44
C GLY A 550 17.40 1.08 20.82
N ILE A 551 17.48 0.45 19.65
CA ILE A 551 18.76 0.01 19.05
C ILE A 551 19.63 1.18 18.56
N GLY A 552 19.00 2.27 18.12
CA GLY A 552 19.69 3.45 17.59
C GLY A 552 19.99 4.53 18.63
N ASN A 553 19.76 4.22 19.90
CA ASN A 553 19.95 5.10 21.05
C ASN A 553 21.04 4.58 21.99
N SER A 554 21.70 5.47 22.73
CA SER A 554 22.57 5.08 23.85
C SER A 554 21.75 4.36 24.94
N PRO A 555 22.26 3.27 25.55
CA PRO A 555 23.61 2.70 25.37
C PRO A 555 23.74 1.65 24.25
N ASN A 556 22.66 1.33 23.52
CA ASN A 556 22.63 0.21 22.58
C ASN A 556 23.31 0.51 21.24
N ALA A 557 23.31 1.77 20.81
CA ALA A 557 23.85 2.16 19.50
C ALA A 557 25.34 1.81 19.32
N ASP A 558 26.14 1.94 20.38
CA ASP A 558 27.53 1.46 20.40
C ASP A 558 27.61 -0.06 20.17
N ALA A 559 26.79 -0.83 20.87
CA ALA A 559 26.78 -2.30 20.77
C ALA A 559 26.33 -2.76 19.38
N ALA A 560 25.33 -2.08 18.79
CA ALA A 560 24.77 -2.36 17.46
C ALA A 560 25.83 -2.35 16.35
N LEU A 561 26.90 -1.54 16.48
CA LEU A 561 28.01 -1.52 15.52
C LEU A 561 28.73 -2.87 15.40
N THR A 562 28.73 -3.66 16.48
CA THR A 562 29.41 -4.96 16.56
C THR A 562 28.47 -6.16 16.41
N MET A 563 27.17 -5.96 16.53
CA MET A 563 26.15 -7.00 16.32
C MET A 563 26.11 -7.46 14.86
N SER A 564 25.82 -8.74 14.66
CA SER A 564 25.36 -9.30 13.38
C SER A 564 23.95 -8.80 13.03
N LEU A 565 23.55 -8.95 11.77
CA LEU A 565 22.19 -8.56 11.34
C LEU A 565 21.11 -9.35 12.08
N ALA A 566 21.32 -10.67 12.24
CA ALA A 566 20.42 -11.54 12.98
C ALA A 566 20.26 -11.12 14.45
N GLU A 567 21.34 -10.66 15.12
CA GLU A 567 21.25 -10.15 16.49
C GLU A 567 20.45 -8.84 16.56
N ILE A 568 20.54 -7.97 15.54
CA ILE A 568 19.74 -6.73 15.48
C ILE A 568 18.25 -7.07 15.22
N VAL A 569 17.96 -8.03 14.33
CA VAL A 569 16.59 -8.51 14.10
C VAL A 569 16.03 -9.14 15.38
N GLN A 570 16.82 -9.95 16.08
CA GLN A 570 16.42 -10.55 17.36
C GLN A 570 16.16 -9.47 18.41
N PHE A 571 16.97 -8.40 18.48
CA PHE A 571 16.70 -7.27 19.38
C PHE A 571 15.31 -6.65 19.11
N CYS A 572 14.90 -6.57 17.84
CA CYS A 572 13.57 -6.07 17.49
C CYS A 572 12.48 -7.03 17.96
N ALA A 573 12.64 -8.34 17.74
CA ALA A 573 11.73 -9.37 18.24
C ALA A 573 11.59 -9.31 19.78
N ASP A 574 12.72 -9.17 20.48
CA ASP A 574 12.77 -9.09 21.94
C ASP A 574 12.11 -7.81 22.50
N SER A 575 11.94 -6.78 21.67
CA SER A 575 11.23 -5.54 22.05
C SER A 575 9.70 -5.65 21.96
N LEU A 576 9.18 -6.61 21.19
CA LEU A 576 7.74 -6.75 20.92
C LEU A 576 6.89 -6.95 22.18
N PRO A 577 7.28 -7.74 23.20
CA PRO A 577 6.46 -7.91 24.40
C PRO A 577 6.18 -6.61 25.16
N GLN A 578 7.13 -5.67 25.17
CA GLN A 578 6.93 -4.36 25.81
C GLN A 578 5.97 -3.48 24.99
N THR A 579 6.13 -3.48 23.66
CA THR A 579 5.22 -2.78 22.76
C THR A 579 3.81 -3.36 22.89
N TYR A 580 3.67 -4.69 22.94
CA TYR A 580 2.40 -5.38 23.15
C TYR A 580 1.71 -4.99 24.48
N ALA A 581 2.45 -5.00 25.60
CA ALA A 581 1.88 -4.56 26.89
C ALA A 581 1.31 -3.14 26.81
N THR A 582 2.02 -2.24 26.11
CA THR A 582 1.56 -0.85 25.91
C THR A 582 0.34 -0.80 24.97
N MET A 583 0.26 -1.65 23.94
CA MET A 583 -0.94 -1.78 23.10
C MET A 583 -2.16 -2.21 23.92
N GLN A 584 -1.98 -3.17 24.84
CA GLN A 584 -3.06 -3.63 25.72
C GLN A 584 -3.57 -2.50 26.62
N GLU A 585 -2.67 -1.73 27.23
CA GLU A 585 -3.05 -0.56 28.05
C GLU A 585 -3.85 0.47 27.23
N ASN A 586 -3.41 0.80 26.00
CA ASN A 586 -4.15 1.73 25.14
C ASN A 586 -5.51 1.16 24.70
N ALA A 587 -5.61 -0.15 24.47
CA ALA A 587 -6.86 -0.81 24.09
C ALA A 587 -7.86 -0.80 25.25
N GLU A 588 -7.41 -1.13 26.45
CA GLU A 588 -8.22 -1.03 27.67
C GLU A 588 -8.71 0.41 27.88
N ASP A 589 -7.84 1.39 27.71
CA ASP A 589 -8.15 2.82 27.85
C ASP A 589 -9.21 3.28 26.83
N ALA A 590 -9.02 2.96 25.55
CA ALA A 590 -9.96 3.27 24.47
C ALA A 590 -11.32 2.59 24.67
N HIS A 591 -11.32 1.28 24.89
CA HIS A 591 -12.56 0.50 25.02
C HIS A 591 -13.36 0.89 26.27
N SER A 592 -12.69 1.28 27.37
CA SER A 592 -13.37 1.77 28.57
C SER A 592 -14.20 3.03 28.32
N ARG A 593 -13.84 3.81 27.28
CA ARG A 593 -14.52 5.01 26.81
C ARG A 593 -15.44 4.76 25.61
N GLY A 594 -15.58 3.51 25.17
CA GLY A 594 -16.40 3.14 24.01
C GLY A 594 -15.77 3.48 22.66
N LEU A 595 -14.47 3.78 22.64
CA LEU A 595 -13.71 4.06 21.42
C LEU A 595 -13.04 2.78 20.91
N LYS A 596 -12.84 2.73 19.59
CA LYS A 596 -11.97 1.74 18.97
C LYS A 596 -10.50 2.14 19.11
N LEU A 597 -9.61 1.16 19.30
CA LEU A 597 -8.17 1.40 19.19
C LEU A 597 -7.72 1.21 17.73
N ILE A 598 -7.13 2.25 17.13
CA ILE A 598 -6.51 2.18 15.79
C ILE A 598 -5.05 2.65 15.84
N ALA A 599 -4.25 2.33 14.83
CA ALA A 599 -2.92 2.91 14.67
C ALA A 599 -2.92 3.94 13.54
N TYR A 600 -2.51 5.19 13.82
CA TYR A 600 -2.34 6.21 12.77
C TYR A 600 -1.01 6.02 12.01
N GLU A 601 -0.06 5.34 12.63
CA GLU A 601 1.19 4.86 12.03
C GLU A 601 1.81 3.76 12.90
N GLY A 602 2.82 3.05 12.39
CA GLY A 602 3.63 2.16 13.21
C GLY A 602 4.54 1.24 12.39
N GLY A 603 5.27 0.40 13.10
CA GLY A 603 6.29 -0.49 12.54
C GLY A 603 7.64 -0.37 13.26
N GLN A 604 8.72 -0.68 12.58
CA GLN A 604 10.07 -0.53 13.15
C GLN A 604 10.48 0.95 13.25
N HIS A 605 11.28 1.31 14.24
CA HIS A 605 11.89 2.65 14.37
C HIS A 605 13.42 2.58 14.55
N MET A 606 14.10 1.74 13.79
CA MET A 606 15.55 1.54 13.86
C MET A 606 16.30 2.68 13.14
N VAL A 607 16.49 3.79 13.85
CA VAL A 607 17.22 4.97 13.35
C VAL A 607 18.18 5.48 14.42
N GLY A 608 19.34 5.96 14.00
CA GLY A 608 20.28 6.63 14.90
C GLY A 608 19.69 7.94 15.42
N TYR A 609 19.71 8.15 16.73
CA TYR A 609 19.16 9.34 17.37
C TYR A 609 20.23 10.18 18.08
N GLY A 610 20.05 11.50 18.09
CA GLY A 610 20.99 12.44 18.71
C GLY A 610 22.39 12.36 18.08
N GLU A 611 23.41 12.05 18.88
CA GLU A 611 24.79 11.91 18.39
C GLU A 611 24.98 10.78 17.38
N TRP A 612 24.08 9.78 17.38
CA TRP A 612 24.17 8.60 16.50
C TRP A 612 23.58 8.82 15.10
N GLN A 613 22.80 9.88 14.90
CA GLN A 613 22.09 10.13 13.64
C GLN A 613 23.05 10.27 12.45
N ASN A 614 24.24 10.84 12.65
CA ASN A 614 25.23 11.03 11.58
C ASN A 614 26.34 9.96 11.59
N ASN A 615 26.09 8.81 12.21
CA ASN A 615 27.01 7.68 12.18
C ASN A 615 26.71 6.78 10.97
N ASP A 616 27.55 6.86 9.94
CA ASP A 616 27.38 6.11 8.69
C ASP A 616 27.46 4.58 8.90
N ALA A 617 28.31 4.11 9.83
CA ALA A 617 28.45 2.69 10.11
C ALA A 617 27.21 2.11 10.80
N LEU A 618 26.62 2.86 11.74
CA LEU A 618 25.35 2.50 12.36
C LEU A 618 24.22 2.53 11.32
N THR A 619 24.14 3.59 10.53
CA THR A 619 23.15 3.70 9.45
C THR A 619 23.22 2.50 8.51
N ALA A 620 24.42 2.12 8.06
CA ALA A 620 24.61 0.94 7.22
C ALA A 620 24.15 -0.37 7.89
N LYS A 621 24.39 -0.52 9.21
CA LYS A 621 23.91 -1.68 9.98
C LYS A 621 22.39 -1.75 10.08
N LEU A 622 21.76 -0.64 10.47
CA LEU A 622 20.31 -0.59 10.67
C LEU A 622 19.54 -0.73 9.34
N THR A 623 20.03 -0.09 8.27
CA THR A 623 19.47 -0.27 6.92
C THR A 623 19.62 -1.69 6.41
N ALA A 624 20.75 -2.35 6.65
CA ALA A 624 20.95 -3.76 6.28
C ALA A 624 20.04 -4.71 7.09
N ALA A 625 19.85 -4.46 8.38
CA ALA A 625 18.95 -5.25 9.22
C ALA A 625 17.47 -5.11 8.80
N ASN A 626 17.07 -3.93 8.31
CA ASN A 626 15.73 -3.73 7.72
C ASN A 626 15.48 -4.56 6.45
N ARG A 627 16.54 -5.00 5.75
CA ARG A 627 16.48 -5.88 4.56
C ARG A 627 16.67 -7.36 4.90
N ASP A 628 16.98 -7.69 6.16
CA ASP A 628 17.17 -9.07 6.58
C ASP A 628 15.83 -9.84 6.49
N PRO A 629 15.79 -11.04 5.88
CA PRO A 629 14.55 -11.82 5.78
C PRO A 629 13.87 -12.10 7.12
N GLY A 630 14.62 -12.14 8.23
CA GLY A 630 14.06 -12.31 9.57
C GLY A 630 13.11 -11.18 9.98
N MET A 631 13.21 -10.00 9.37
CA MET A 631 12.30 -8.87 9.63
C MET A 631 10.84 -9.18 9.24
N ARG A 632 10.63 -10.10 8.29
CA ARG A 632 9.29 -10.58 7.89
C ARG A 632 8.51 -11.14 9.08
N GLN A 633 9.14 -12.04 9.83
CA GLN A 633 8.50 -12.66 11.00
C GLN A 633 8.28 -11.62 12.10
N VAL A 634 9.23 -10.71 12.34
CA VAL A 634 9.09 -9.65 13.35
C VAL A 634 7.89 -8.76 13.06
N TYR A 635 7.66 -8.37 11.79
CA TYR A 635 6.49 -7.59 11.41
C TYR A 635 5.18 -8.36 11.58
N LYS A 636 5.16 -9.65 11.22
CA LYS A 636 3.98 -10.49 11.41
C LYS A 636 3.64 -10.63 12.90
N ASP A 637 4.59 -11.01 13.74
CA ASP A 637 4.39 -11.19 15.19
C ASP A 637 3.94 -9.88 15.85
N TYR A 638 4.54 -8.77 15.42
CA TYR A 638 4.18 -7.43 15.86
C TYR A 638 2.70 -7.10 15.59
N LEU A 639 2.18 -7.46 14.42
CA LEU A 639 0.78 -7.21 14.05
C LEU A 639 -0.19 -8.26 14.61
N ASP A 640 0.27 -9.48 14.83
CA ASP A 640 -0.47 -10.47 15.62
C ASP A 640 -0.67 -9.94 17.05
N TYR A 641 0.35 -9.34 17.67
CA TYR A 641 0.21 -8.66 18.96
C TYR A 641 -0.75 -7.48 18.93
N TRP A 642 -0.76 -6.69 17.84
CA TRP A 642 -1.74 -5.63 17.65
C TRP A 642 -3.18 -6.17 17.67
N THR A 643 -3.41 -7.26 16.94
CA THR A 643 -4.72 -7.93 16.87
C THR A 643 -5.11 -8.50 18.25
N LEU A 644 -4.17 -9.17 18.92
CA LEU A 644 -4.37 -9.75 20.26
C LEU A 644 -4.65 -8.70 21.33
N ALA A 645 -4.09 -7.50 21.20
CA ALA A 645 -4.36 -6.39 22.10
C ALA A 645 -5.79 -5.83 21.94
N GLY A 646 -6.50 -6.19 20.86
CA GLY A 646 -7.79 -5.62 20.50
C GLY A 646 -7.67 -4.36 19.65
N GLY A 647 -6.53 -4.16 18.99
CA GLY A 647 -6.38 -3.14 17.97
C GLY A 647 -7.16 -3.51 16.71
N GLU A 648 -7.79 -2.53 16.08
CA GLU A 648 -8.53 -2.69 14.82
C GLU A 648 -7.64 -2.24 13.64
N ARG A 649 -8.00 -1.15 12.94
CA ARG A 649 -7.27 -0.66 11.77
C ARG A 649 -5.83 -0.28 12.13
N PHE A 650 -4.88 -0.77 11.34
CA PHE A 650 -3.46 -0.50 11.47
C PHE A 650 -2.93 0.23 10.24
N MET A 651 -2.58 1.50 10.36
CA MET A 651 -1.88 2.22 9.30
C MET A 651 -0.37 1.94 9.41
N ALA A 652 0.21 1.26 8.43
CA ALA A 652 1.67 1.19 8.31
C ALA A 652 2.24 2.58 7.99
N PHE A 653 3.41 2.92 8.53
CA PHE A 653 3.89 4.31 8.52
C PHE A 653 4.36 4.84 7.16
N SER A 654 4.96 4.03 6.29
CA SER A 654 5.43 4.55 5.00
C SER A 654 5.37 3.48 3.92
N HIS A 655 4.79 3.86 2.78
CA HIS A 655 4.58 2.98 1.65
C HIS A 655 5.89 2.69 0.89
N ILE A 656 6.37 3.64 0.09
CA ILE A 656 7.55 3.51 -0.77
C ILE A 656 8.57 4.58 -0.41
N GLY A 657 9.56 4.22 0.40
CA GLY A 657 10.51 5.16 1.03
C GLY A 657 11.94 4.66 1.11
N GLY A 658 12.89 5.51 0.75
CA GLY A 658 14.32 5.16 0.78
C GLY A 658 14.86 5.02 2.20
N TYR A 659 15.75 4.05 2.41
CA TYR A 659 16.42 3.85 3.70
C TYR A 659 17.67 4.72 3.84
N GLY A 660 17.87 5.29 5.02
CA GLY A 660 19.07 6.05 5.33
C GLY A 660 19.13 6.54 6.77
N ARG A 661 19.99 7.54 7.00
CA ARG A 661 20.23 8.12 8.33
C ARG A 661 19.01 8.79 8.95
N TYR A 662 18.03 9.13 8.12
CA TYR A 662 16.78 9.74 8.55
C TYR A 662 15.70 8.72 8.85
N GLY A 663 15.98 7.42 8.70
CA GLY A 663 15.05 6.34 8.96
C GLY A 663 14.96 5.35 7.80
N SER A 664 14.24 4.27 8.03
CA SER A 664 14.07 3.17 7.08
C SER A 664 12.64 2.67 7.16
N TRP A 665 11.63 3.54 7.06
CA TRP A 665 10.26 3.13 7.37
C TRP A 665 9.49 2.53 6.20
N GLY A 666 9.83 2.90 4.97
CA GLY A 666 9.22 2.34 3.77
C GLY A 666 9.08 0.81 3.86
N VAL A 667 7.88 0.31 3.63
CA VAL A 667 7.67 -1.14 3.47
C VAL A 667 8.24 -1.63 2.14
N MET A 668 8.31 -0.72 1.17
CA MET A 668 9.09 -0.79 -0.05
C MET A 668 10.08 0.40 -0.08
N GLU A 669 11.20 0.23 -0.77
CA GLU A 669 12.23 1.24 -1.04
C GLU A 669 12.11 1.85 -2.43
N ARG A 670 11.31 1.27 -3.33
CA ARG A 670 11.07 1.72 -4.71
C ARG A 670 9.81 1.08 -5.30
N LEU A 671 9.23 1.72 -6.31
CA LEU A 671 7.96 1.30 -6.93
C LEU A 671 7.99 -0.13 -7.50
N ALA A 672 8.96 -0.44 -8.36
CA ALA A 672 9.13 -1.77 -8.94
C ALA A 672 10.05 -2.67 -8.09
N GLN A 673 9.79 -2.76 -6.77
CA GLN A 673 10.55 -3.65 -5.89
C GLN A 673 9.94 -5.06 -5.87
N PRO A 674 10.74 -6.10 -6.13
CA PRO A 674 10.28 -7.48 -5.94
C PRO A 674 9.83 -7.71 -4.49
N LEU A 675 8.71 -8.41 -4.31
CA LEU A 675 8.18 -8.72 -2.98
C LEU A 675 9.21 -9.46 -2.11
N SER A 676 9.99 -10.38 -2.69
CA SER A 676 11.07 -11.12 -2.02
C SER A 676 12.23 -10.26 -1.50
N GLU A 677 12.30 -8.99 -1.90
CA GLU A 677 13.27 -8.02 -1.39
C GLU A 677 12.64 -7.06 -0.36
N SER A 678 11.38 -7.28 0.02
CA SER A 678 10.58 -6.38 0.86
C SER A 678 10.06 -7.12 2.09
N PRO A 679 10.93 -7.57 3.02
CA PRO A 679 10.53 -8.43 4.13
C PRO A 679 9.45 -7.80 5.02
N LYS A 680 9.42 -6.47 5.13
CA LYS A 680 8.36 -5.76 5.86
C LYS A 680 7.00 -5.89 5.19
N LEU A 681 6.94 -5.66 3.88
CA LEU A 681 5.72 -5.85 3.10
C LEU A 681 5.28 -7.31 3.17
N GLU A 682 6.21 -8.27 3.05
CA GLU A 682 5.88 -9.69 3.26
C GLU A 682 5.25 -9.94 4.63
N GLY A 683 5.78 -9.34 5.71
CA GLY A 683 5.23 -9.46 7.05
C GLY A 683 3.84 -8.84 7.19
N LEU A 684 3.59 -7.68 6.55
CA LEU A 684 2.26 -7.08 6.49
C LEU A 684 1.25 -8.01 5.78
N LEU A 685 1.64 -8.57 4.63
CA LEU A 685 0.78 -9.45 3.83
C LEU A 685 0.53 -10.79 4.53
N ASP A 686 1.53 -11.32 5.23
CA ASP A 686 1.36 -12.53 6.04
C ASP A 686 0.38 -12.31 7.18
N TRP A 687 0.42 -11.14 7.84
CA TRP A 687 -0.57 -10.77 8.85
C TRP A 687 -1.96 -10.58 8.23
N LEU A 688 -2.06 -9.85 7.12
CA LEU A 688 -3.33 -9.63 6.44
C LEU A 688 -4.01 -10.95 6.04
N ALA A 689 -3.22 -11.96 5.63
CA ALA A 689 -3.74 -13.29 5.28
C ALA A 689 -4.29 -14.08 6.49
N THR A 690 -3.98 -13.69 7.73
CA THR A 690 -4.56 -14.29 8.95
C THR A 690 -5.82 -13.55 9.43
N GLN A 691 -6.16 -12.41 8.83
CA GLN A 691 -7.33 -11.63 9.19
C GLN A 691 -8.60 -12.23 8.54
N PRO A 692 -9.75 -12.13 9.22
CA PRO A 692 -11.01 -12.74 8.78
C PRO A 692 -11.55 -12.20 7.45
#